data_AF-A0A7R9IMW9-F1
#
_entry.id   AF-A0A7R9IMW9-F1
#
_cell.length_a   1.000
_cell.length_b   1.000
_cell.length_c   1.000
_cell.angle_alpha   90.00
_cell.angle_beta   90.00
_cell.angle_gamma   90.00
#
_symmetry.space_group_name_H-M   'P 1'
#
loop_
_entity.id
_entity.type
_entity.pdbx_description
1 polymer ?
#
loop_
_entity_poly.entity_id
_entity_poly.type
_entity_poly.pdbx_seq_one_letter_code
_entity_poly.pdbx_strand_id
1 'polypeptide(L)'
;TENNAPRTGLFWSHGTYVGEGGDLDISEAKVYLLHCFGMLSSHWPADEFSRVLTDHSHSDPRKDGVYHFDTSYANQNHIKSAYKQKKYSSDKDGPKHLGALKPSPPPKPTIDQCARVSDSLRFDCYPEEGANEKSCANRGCCWAKPNYTTDEPIDDQLNIPYCYYPLQFKGYKFVNVSETSFGSTAYLKRTFSSPYLKDARLLKIDIKYESQKRLRIKIYDPKHTRFEPPFPEVPVVENAASNPDYRVFINESQLGFKVIRNSDNETIFNSVNIGGFVFADQFLQLSALLPSQFIYGLGEHRSSLKLSTSWQIFTMMNHDQVPSENVSSHTNLYGSHPFYLVMEKSGNSHGVFLLNSNAMDVILQPTPAITFRTIGGILDLYFFFGPTPSDVVTQYTDVIGKPFMPPFWGLGFHLCRYGYKTLTETKEVWNRTRAAGIPLDVQWNDLDYMANNSDFTYNQTTYAGLPQFVNLLHQVGMHYVPLIDPGISAAEPRGTYPPYDEGLKLGIFVKNSSGQPFIGKVWNPVDTVWPDFTHPKTVDYWLDQLKSMHDKFQFDGAWIDMNEPSNFWSGSAHGCENNSLDYPPYTPGVLGGKLFFRTLCMNSEQHAGKHYDVHNLYGFTEAIVTSFVMSEIRERRPFVISRSTFSGHGHYAGHWSGDIASTWYDMKRSVPGASLNSLRN
;
A
#
# COMPACT_ATOMS: atom_id res chain seq x y z
N THR A 1 5.73 -36.51 54.85
CA THR A 1 4.99 -35.25 54.67
C THR A 1 6.01 -34.19 54.28
N GLU A 2 6.27 -34.09 52.97
CA GLU A 2 5.95 -32.90 52.14
C GLU A 2 6.76 -31.66 52.57
N ASN A 3 7.53 -30.95 51.75
CA ASN A 3 7.66 -30.84 50.30
C ASN A 3 9.10 -30.42 49.99
N ASN A 4 9.79 -31.21 49.16
CA ASN A 4 11.01 -30.76 48.49
C ASN A 4 10.61 -30.13 47.16
N ALA A 5 10.83 -28.83 47.01
CA ALA A 5 10.90 -28.18 45.72
C ALA A 5 12.25 -28.50 45.06
N PRO A 6 12.29 -28.87 43.77
CA PRO A 6 13.45 -28.61 42.95
C PRO A 6 13.08 -27.76 41.73
N ARG A 7 13.69 -26.57 41.70
CA ARG A 7 14.27 -25.86 40.55
C ARG A 7 13.83 -26.36 39.16
N THR A 8 12.96 -25.59 38.49
CA THR A 8 12.85 -25.58 37.03
C THR A 8 13.76 -24.49 36.49
N GLY A 9 14.85 -24.91 35.85
CA GLY A 9 15.73 -24.04 35.08
C GLY A 9 15.05 -23.55 33.81
N LEU A 10 14.99 -22.23 33.66
CA LEU A 10 14.77 -21.56 32.38
C LEU A 10 16.06 -21.72 31.55
N PHE A 11 15.99 -22.47 30.47
CA PHE A 11 17.06 -22.51 29.48
C PHE A 11 17.07 -21.20 28.68
N TRP A 12 18.05 -20.36 28.99
CA TRP A 12 18.50 -19.27 28.14
C TRP A 12 19.45 -19.82 27.08
N SER A 13 19.22 -19.55 25.79
CA SER A 13 20.24 -19.77 24.77
C SER A 13 21.35 -18.74 24.96
N HIS A 14 22.56 -19.20 25.25
CA HIS A 14 23.76 -18.38 25.32
C HIS A 14 24.14 -17.87 23.92
N GLY A 15 24.05 -16.56 23.73
CA GLY A 15 24.93 -15.81 22.83
C GLY A 15 25.87 -14.99 23.69
N THR A 16 27.11 -15.45 23.86
CA THR A 16 28.16 -14.68 24.53
C THR A 16 28.62 -13.54 23.63
N TYR A 17 28.37 -12.30 24.04
CA TYR A 17 29.19 -11.16 23.66
C TYR A 17 29.56 -10.42 24.95
N VAL A 18 30.86 -10.31 25.21
CA VAL A 18 31.43 -9.56 26.33
C VAL A 18 31.54 -8.11 25.86
N GLY A 19 30.82 -7.20 26.50
CA GLY A 19 30.89 -5.76 26.27
C GLY A 19 30.81 -5.04 27.60
N GLU A 20 31.88 -4.32 27.92
CA GLU A 20 32.07 -3.54 29.15
C GLU A 20 31.11 -2.36 29.26
N GLY A 21 30.64 -2.12 30.49
CA GLY A 21 30.48 -0.81 31.12
C GLY A 21 29.69 0.28 30.38
N GLY A 22 28.41 0.43 30.74
CA GLY A 22 27.64 1.65 30.51
C GLY A 22 26.34 1.63 31.30
N ASP A 23 26.33 2.30 32.44
CA ASP A 23 25.14 2.50 33.27
C ASP A 23 24.06 3.27 32.48
N LEU A 24 22.90 2.65 32.27
CA LEU A 24 21.70 3.30 31.75
C LEU A 24 20.78 3.64 32.93
N ASP A 25 20.60 4.94 33.15
CA ASP A 25 19.72 5.53 34.14
C ASP A 25 18.25 5.15 33.87
N ILE A 26 17.64 4.41 34.80
CA ILE A 26 16.29 3.81 34.69
C ILE A 26 15.18 4.87 35.01
N SER A 27 15.52 6.15 35.16
CA SER A 27 14.55 7.17 35.55
C SER A 27 13.64 7.69 34.42
N GLU A 28 13.98 7.51 33.12
CA GLU A 28 13.13 8.00 32.01
C GLU A 28 12.09 6.98 31.49
N ALA A 29 12.22 5.69 31.81
CA ALA A 29 11.29 4.66 31.35
C ALA A 29 9.93 4.65 32.07
N LYS A 30 9.81 5.35 33.21
CA LYS A 30 8.57 5.41 34.00
C LYS A 30 7.57 6.49 33.54
N VAL A 31 7.97 7.39 32.65
CA VAL A 31 7.09 8.48 32.18
C VAL A 31 6.32 8.12 30.90
N TYR A 32 6.79 7.14 30.11
CA TYR A 32 6.14 6.77 28.84
C TYR A 32 5.02 5.72 28.94
N LEU A 33 4.89 5.02 30.07
CA LEU A 33 3.85 4.00 30.26
C LEU A 33 2.58 4.53 30.94
N LEU A 34 2.59 5.76 31.46
CA LEU A 34 1.44 6.37 32.17
C LEU A 34 0.66 7.42 31.36
N HIS A 35 1.01 7.66 30.09
CA HIS A 35 0.26 8.58 29.23
C HIS A 35 -0.53 7.93 28.08
N CYS A 36 -0.35 6.64 27.82
CA CYS A 36 -1.20 5.90 26.88
C CYS A 36 -2.50 5.33 27.50
N PHE A 37 -2.71 5.50 28.81
CA PHE A 37 -3.95 5.10 29.51
C PHE A 37 -4.66 6.27 30.22
N GLY A 38 -4.30 7.51 29.88
CA GLY A 38 -4.84 8.74 30.49
C GLY A 38 -6.01 9.40 29.74
N MET A 39 -6.73 8.69 28.85
CA MET A 39 -7.91 9.22 28.14
C MET A 39 -9.18 8.38 28.37
N LEU A 40 -9.37 7.89 29.59
CA LEU A 40 -10.68 7.47 30.08
C LEU A 40 -11.02 8.30 31.31
N SER A 41 -11.31 9.59 31.12
CA SER A 41 -11.97 10.38 32.17
C SER A 41 -13.45 10.00 32.21
N SER A 42 -13.75 9.10 33.15
CA SER A 42 -14.90 9.15 34.06
C SER A 42 -16.13 9.93 33.57
N HIS A 43 -17.16 9.19 33.15
CA HIS A 43 -18.57 9.23 33.62
C HIS A 43 -19.40 8.37 32.65
N TRP A 44 -19.28 7.04 32.78
CA TRP A 44 -20.26 6.12 32.18
C TRP A 44 -21.09 5.54 33.33
N PRO A 45 -22.42 5.69 33.36
CA PRO A 45 -23.23 5.10 34.42
C PRO A 45 -23.11 3.57 34.36
N ALA A 46 -22.78 2.95 35.49
CA ALA A 46 -22.50 1.53 35.62
C ALA A 46 -23.74 0.60 35.43
N ASP A 47 -24.89 1.14 34.99
CA ASP A 47 -26.15 0.39 34.89
C ASP A 47 -26.53 -0.04 33.46
N GLU A 48 -25.72 0.28 32.44
CA GLU A 48 -25.98 -0.14 31.05
C GLU A 48 -25.16 -1.37 30.61
N PHE A 49 -24.07 -1.68 31.30
CA PHE A 49 -23.21 -2.83 30.94
C PHE A 49 -23.77 -4.17 31.45
N SER A 50 -24.61 -4.17 32.49
CA SER A 50 -25.27 -5.38 33.01
C SER A 50 -26.57 -5.76 32.29
N ARG A 51 -27.12 -4.90 31.41
CA ARG A 51 -28.32 -5.23 30.62
C ARG A 51 -28.04 -6.00 29.33
N VAL A 52 -26.80 -5.97 28.85
CA VAL A 52 -26.40 -6.66 27.60
C VAL A 52 -26.04 -8.14 27.84
N LEU A 53 -25.90 -8.58 29.09
CA LEU A 53 -25.51 -9.95 29.45
C LEU A 53 -26.61 -10.80 30.10
N THR A 54 -27.82 -10.26 30.30
CA THR A 54 -28.95 -11.02 30.86
C THR A 54 -30.27 -10.67 30.17
N ASP A 55 -30.45 -11.13 28.93
CA ASP A 55 -31.79 -11.47 28.43
C ASP A 55 -31.69 -12.69 27.51
N HIS A 56 -31.61 -13.86 28.14
CA HIS A 56 -32.05 -15.10 27.54
C HIS A 56 -33.56 -15.20 27.70
N SER A 57 -34.31 -14.66 26.75
CA SER A 57 -35.69 -15.07 26.56
C SER A 57 -36.03 -15.17 25.07
N HIS A 58 -36.48 -16.36 24.70
CA HIS A 58 -37.00 -16.67 23.38
C HIS A 58 -38.23 -15.81 23.08
N SER A 59 -38.19 -15.03 22.00
CA SER A 59 -39.38 -14.69 21.24
C SER A 59 -39.06 -14.56 19.76
N ASP A 60 -39.62 -15.49 18.99
CA ASP A 60 -39.69 -15.57 17.53
C ASP A 60 -40.31 -14.29 16.92
N PRO A 61 -39.58 -13.52 16.08
CA PRO A 61 -40.18 -12.48 15.26
C PRO A 61 -40.47 -13.03 13.86
N ARG A 62 -41.30 -14.08 13.77
CA ARG A 62 -42.07 -14.41 12.57
C ARG A 62 -43.55 -14.35 12.90
N LYS A 63 -44.08 -13.13 12.97
CA LYS A 63 -45.49 -12.78 12.75
C LYS A 63 -45.63 -11.27 12.84
N ASP A 64 -45.51 -10.61 11.70
CA ASP A 64 -46.47 -9.63 11.17
C ASP A 64 -45.77 -8.77 10.11
N GLY A 65 -46.28 -8.84 8.88
CA GLY A 65 -45.79 -8.08 7.73
C GLY A 65 -45.24 -8.98 6.62
N VAL A 66 -46.14 -9.64 5.90
CA VAL A 66 -45.86 -10.27 4.61
C VAL A 66 -45.38 -9.18 3.64
N TYR A 67 -44.07 -9.08 3.45
CA TYR A 67 -43.50 -8.63 2.19
C TYR A 67 -43.01 -9.87 1.45
N HIS A 68 -43.63 -10.14 0.30
CA HIS A 68 -43.14 -11.13 -0.65
C HIS A 68 -41.66 -10.86 -0.94
N PHE A 69 -40.78 -11.74 -0.43
CA PHE A 69 -39.43 -11.87 -0.96
C PHE A 69 -39.56 -12.54 -2.33
N ASP A 70 -39.59 -11.71 -3.36
CA ASP A 70 -39.38 -12.14 -4.73
C ASP A 70 -37.92 -12.61 -4.85
N THR A 71 -37.73 -13.91 -5.05
CA THR A 71 -36.41 -14.57 -5.17
C THR A 71 -35.73 -14.27 -6.52
N SER A 72 -35.90 -13.06 -7.04
CA SER A 72 -35.38 -12.63 -8.34
C SER A 72 -34.48 -11.39 -8.24
N TYR A 73 -33.70 -11.19 -7.17
CA TYR A 73 -32.75 -10.08 -7.07
C TYR A 73 -31.48 -10.42 -6.25
N ALA A 74 -30.91 -11.61 -6.43
CA ALA A 74 -29.49 -11.85 -6.12
C ALA A 74 -28.67 -11.42 -7.35
N ASN A 75 -28.40 -10.13 -7.46
CA ASN A 75 -27.81 -9.54 -8.66
C ASN A 75 -26.30 -9.85 -8.70
N GLN A 76 -25.93 -10.90 -9.44
CA GLN A 76 -24.56 -11.26 -9.90
C GLN A 76 -23.89 -10.17 -10.78
N ASN A 77 -24.33 -8.91 -10.68
CA ASN A 77 -23.97 -7.80 -11.54
C ASN A 77 -22.99 -6.79 -10.90
N HIS A 78 -22.67 -6.91 -9.61
CA HIS A 78 -21.78 -5.95 -8.94
C HIS A 78 -20.28 -6.17 -9.21
N ILE A 79 -19.85 -7.38 -9.59
CA ILE A 79 -18.48 -7.64 -10.08
C ILE A 79 -18.39 -7.54 -11.63
N LYS A 80 -19.54 -7.45 -12.32
CA LYS A 80 -19.61 -7.47 -13.80
C LYS A 80 -19.76 -6.09 -14.45
N SER A 81 -19.99 -5.00 -13.72
CA SER A 81 -20.23 -3.68 -14.32
C SER A 81 -19.02 -2.73 -14.41
N ALA A 82 -17.84 -3.09 -13.90
CA ALA A 82 -16.65 -2.22 -13.97
C ALA A 82 -15.84 -2.35 -15.27
N TYR A 83 -16.08 -3.36 -16.11
CA TYR A 83 -15.21 -3.66 -17.25
C TYR A 83 -15.98 -3.80 -18.57
N LYS A 84 -16.32 -2.68 -19.20
CA LYS A 84 -16.66 -2.62 -20.64
C LYS A 84 -15.51 -1.99 -21.43
N GLN A 85 -14.57 -2.81 -21.90
CA GLN A 85 -13.64 -2.39 -22.96
C GLN A 85 -14.31 -2.53 -24.34
N LYS A 86 -14.44 -1.40 -25.05
CA LYS A 86 -14.74 -1.38 -26.49
C LYS A 86 -13.54 -1.92 -27.26
N LYS A 87 -13.72 -3.01 -28.00
CA LYS A 87 -12.83 -3.43 -29.09
C LYS A 87 -12.79 -2.31 -30.15
N TYR A 88 -11.60 -1.84 -30.50
CA TYR A 88 -11.39 -0.99 -31.68
C TYR A 88 -10.60 -1.73 -32.75
N SER A 89 -11.19 -1.75 -33.94
CA SER A 89 -10.63 -2.21 -35.22
C SER A 89 -9.67 -1.15 -35.73
N SER A 90 -8.54 -1.58 -36.29
CA SER A 90 -7.55 -0.71 -36.92
C SER A 90 -8.02 -0.28 -38.31
N ASP A 91 -8.49 0.97 -38.46
CA ASP A 91 -8.66 1.57 -39.78
C ASP A 91 -7.49 2.50 -40.11
N LYS A 92 -6.82 2.14 -41.21
CA LYS A 92 -5.80 2.91 -41.91
C LYS A 92 -6.51 4.00 -42.70
N ASP A 93 -6.23 5.27 -42.40
CA ASP A 93 -6.05 6.36 -43.37
C ASP A 93 -5.79 7.67 -42.63
N GLY A 94 -4.55 8.17 -42.73
CA GLY A 94 -4.13 9.43 -42.10
C GLY A 94 -4.17 10.61 -43.07
N PRO A 95 -4.59 11.82 -42.66
CA PRO A 95 -4.30 13.02 -43.39
C PRO A 95 -2.97 13.66 -42.94
N LYS A 96 -2.24 14.05 -43.97
CA LYS A 96 -0.94 14.73 -44.07
C LYS A 96 -0.57 15.76 -42.98
N HIS A 97 0.68 15.61 -42.53
CA HIS A 97 1.61 16.57 -41.93
C HIS A 97 1.16 18.03 -41.75
N LEU A 98 0.83 18.38 -40.50
CA LEU A 98 1.14 19.69 -39.92
C LEU A 98 2.44 19.54 -39.11
N GLY A 99 3.50 20.24 -39.53
CA GLY A 99 4.82 20.19 -38.88
C GLY A 99 4.73 20.53 -37.39
N ALA A 100 5.00 19.55 -36.54
CA ALA A 100 5.15 19.79 -35.11
C ALA A 100 6.42 20.61 -34.88
N LEU A 101 6.25 21.89 -34.52
CA LEU A 101 7.33 22.72 -33.99
C LEU A 101 8.06 21.94 -32.89
N LYS A 102 9.38 21.77 -33.04
CA LYS A 102 10.22 21.20 -31.98
C LYS A 102 10.03 22.08 -30.74
N PRO A 103 9.68 21.51 -29.57
CA PRO A 103 9.51 22.28 -28.35
C PRO A 103 10.81 23.00 -27.99
N SER A 104 10.71 24.25 -27.54
CA SER A 104 11.85 25.01 -27.07
C SER A 104 12.48 24.36 -25.84
N PRO A 105 13.82 24.38 -25.70
CA PRO A 105 14.48 23.94 -24.48
C PRO A 105 14.06 24.83 -23.29
N PRO A 106 14.20 24.34 -22.04
CA PRO A 106 13.98 25.16 -20.87
C PRO A 106 14.88 26.42 -20.90
N PRO A 107 14.38 27.58 -20.44
CA PRO A 107 15.18 28.79 -20.40
C PRO A 107 16.34 28.63 -19.42
N LYS A 108 17.50 29.22 -19.74
CA LYS A 108 18.62 29.29 -18.80
C LYS A 108 18.21 30.14 -17.59
N PRO A 109 18.48 29.71 -16.35
CA PRO A 109 18.14 30.50 -15.18
C PRO A 109 19.05 31.73 -15.07
N THR A 110 18.53 32.81 -14.51
CA THR A 110 19.34 33.98 -14.14
C THR A 110 20.06 33.74 -12.81
N ILE A 111 21.15 34.47 -12.57
CA ILE A 111 21.89 34.41 -11.29
C ILE A 111 20.96 34.72 -10.11
N ASP A 112 20.09 35.74 -10.25
CA ASP A 112 19.13 36.12 -9.21
C ASP A 112 18.09 35.02 -8.93
N GLN A 113 17.67 34.26 -9.95
CA GLN A 113 16.73 33.15 -9.77
C GLN A 113 17.35 31.99 -8.98
N CYS A 114 18.66 31.79 -9.09
CA CYS A 114 19.39 30.75 -8.37
C CYS A 114 19.77 31.18 -6.96
N ALA A 115 20.37 32.37 -6.82
CA ALA A 115 20.93 32.87 -5.55
C ALA A 115 19.88 33.06 -4.44
N ARG A 116 18.59 33.17 -4.80
CA ARG A 116 17.47 33.36 -3.86
C ARG A 116 16.85 32.05 -3.36
N VAL A 117 17.29 30.89 -3.85
CA VAL A 117 16.80 29.59 -3.36
C VAL A 117 17.69 29.15 -2.19
N SER A 118 17.16 29.18 -0.97
CA SER A 118 17.86 28.65 0.20
C SER A 118 18.01 27.13 0.10
N ASP A 119 19.00 26.56 0.78
CA ASP A 119 19.28 25.12 0.77
C ASP A 119 18.03 24.28 1.11
N SER A 120 17.27 24.67 2.14
CA SER A 120 16.02 23.97 2.52
C SER A 120 14.93 23.99 1.45
N LEU A 121 14.97 24.98 0.55
CA LEU A 121 14.01 25.21 -0.54
C LEU A 121 14.52 24.66 -1.89
N ARG A 122 15.68 23.99 -1.91
CA ARG A 122 16.18 23.36 -3.13
C ARG A 122 15.40 22.10 -3.44
N PHE A 123 14.51 22.18 -4.42
CA PHE A 123 13.88 21.00 -5.00
C PHE A 123 14.77 20.46 -6.10
N ASP A 124 15.11 19.18 -5.98
CA ASP A 124 16.03 18.49 -6.86
C ASP A 124 15.50 18.39 -8.31
N CYS A 125 16.28 18.92 -9.25
CA CYS A 125 15.98 18.96 -10.68
C CYS A 125 16.66 17.84 -11.49
N TYR A 126 17.55 17.08 -10.84
CA TYR A 126 18.25 15.96 -11.45
C TYR A 126 18.21 14.77 -10.49
N PRO A 127 17.05 14.10 -10.41
CA PRO A 127 16.85 13.02 -9.45
C PRO A 127 17.49 11.69 -9.85
N GLU A 128 17.93 11.56 -11.10
CA GLU A 128 18.71 10.41 -11.55
C GLU A 128 20.17 10.50 -11.10
N GLU A 129 20.88 9.38 -11.11
CA GLU A 129 22.30 9.37 -10.82
C GLU A 129 23.14 10.16 -11.84
N GLY A 130 24.27 10.70 -11.40
CA GLY A 130 25.26 11.33 -12.28
C GLY A 130 25.05 12.81 -12.58
N ALA A 131 24.28 13.53 -11.75
CA ALA A 131 24.11 14.98 -11.86
C ALA A 131 25.46 15.73 -11.88
N ASN A 132 25.61 16.68 -12.79
CA ASN A 132 26.75 17.59 -12.88
C ASN A 132 26.32 18.95 -13.40
N GLU A 133 27.16 19.97 -13.28
CA GLU A 133 26.84 21.35 -13.66
C GLU A 133 26.31 21.47 -15.10
N LYS A 134 26.95 20.79 -16.06
CA LYS A 134 26.56 20.83 -17.48
C LYS A 134 25.18 20.19 -17.71
N SER A 135 24.96 19.00 -17.17
CA SER A 135 23.68 18.28 -17.30
C SER A 135 22.55 19.00 -16.57
N CYS A 136 22.83 19.64 -15.43
CA CYS A 136 21.90 20.50 -14.71
C CYS A 136 21.51 21.74 -15.53
N ALA A 137 22.50 22.44 -16.09
CA ALA A 137 22.26 23.61 -16.94
C ALA A 137 21.45 23.26 -18.21
N ASN A 138 21.64 22.06 -18.77
CA ASN A 138 20.84 21.57 -19.91
C ASN A 138 19.35 21.40 -19.58
N ARG A 139 19.01 21.17 -18.30
CA ARG A 139 17.62 21.14 -17.81
C ARG A 139 17.07 22.53 -17.46
N GLY A 140 17.86 23.59 -17.67
CA GLY A 140 17.51 24.96 -17.27
C GLY A 140 17.49 25.15 -15.75
N CYS A 141 18.29 24.36 -15.03
CA CYS A 141 18.34 24.34 -13.58
C CYS A 141 19.59 25.02 -13.00
N CYS A 142 19.53 25.32 -11.72
CA CYS A 142 20.60 25.98 -10.97
C CYS A 142 21.57 24.94 -10.41
N TRP A 143 22.86 25.24 -10.49
CA TRP A 143 23.92 24.43 -9.89
C TRP A 143 24.65 25.24 -8.83
N ALA A 144 24.65 24.78 -7.59
CA ALA A 144 25.46 25.38 -6.52
C ALA A 144 25.77 24.37 -5.43
N LYS A 145 26.95 24.48 -4.81
CA LYS A 145 27.26 23.71 -3.60
C LYS A 145 26.28 24.11 -2.47
N PRO A 146 25.75 23.17 -1.68
CA PRO A 146 25.06 23.48 -0.43
C PRO A 146 25.99 24.20 0.56
N ASN A 147 25.45 25.10 1.37
CA ASN A 147 26.22 25.81 2.41
C ASN A 147 26.64 24.86 3.54
N TYR A 148 25.82 23.85 3.81
CA TYR A 148 26.11 22.79 4.76
C TYR A 148 26.22 21.46 4.01
N THR A 149 27.41 20.88 4.00
CA THR A 149 27.65 19.51 3.56
C THR A 149 28.12 18.74 4.78
N THR A 150 27.46 17.64 5.12
CA THR A 150 28.07 16.66 6.01
C THR A 150 29.09 15.89 5.19
N ASP A 151 30.36 15.89 5.61
CA ASP A 151 31.42 15.18 4.87
C ASP A 151 31.25 13.65 4.93
N GLU A 152 30.37 13.17 5.82
CA GLU A 152 29.87 11.79 5.82
C GLU A 152 28.37 11.76 5.48
N PRO A 153 27.91 10.80 4.66
CA PRO A 153 26.48 10.52 4.52
C PRO A 153 25.91 10.23 5.90
N ILE A 154 24.92 11.01 6.34
CA ILE A 154 24.13 10.63 7.52
C ILE A 154 23.31 9.42 7.07
N ASP A 155 23.55 8.26 7.68
CA ASP A 155 22.69 7.08 7.50
C ASP A 155 21.25 7.56 7.74
N ASP A 156 20.39 7.35 6.75
CA ASP A 156 19.00 7.77 6.74
C ASP A 156 18.63 9.15 6.16
N GLN A 157 19.49 9.87 5.42
CA GLN A 157 19.11 11.15 4.77
C GLN A 157 19.60 11.30 3.33
N LEU A 158 18.76 11.87 2.46
CA LEU A 158 19.18 12.37 1.15
C LEU A 158 20.07 13.60 1.32
N ASN A 159 21.03 13.74 0.41
CA ASN A 159 21.86 14.93 0.31
C ASN A 159 21.07 16.14 -0.20
N ILE A 160 21.42 17.34 0.27
CA ILE A 160 20.91 18.58 -0.30
C ILE A 160 21.34 18.66 -1.77
N PRO A 161 20.41 18.88 -2.72
CA PRO A 161 20.73 18.78 -4.13
C PRO A 161 21.64 19.93 -4.59
N TYR A 162 22.68 19.56 -5.34
CA TYR A 162 23.52 20.52 -6.06
C TYR A 162 22.78 21.10 -7.26
N CYS A 163 22.01 20.27 -7.98
CA CYS A 163 21.15 20.67 -9.09
C CYS A 163 19.70 20.87 -8.62
N TYR A 164 19.21 22.11 -8.65
CA TYR A 164 17.88 22.43 -8.15
C TYR A 164 17.10 23.36 -9.09
N TYR A 165 15.77 23.32 -8.99
CA TYR A 165 14.91 24.19 -9.80
C TYR A 165 15.09 25.66 -9.42
N PRO A 166 15.23 26.58 -10.40
CA PRO A 166 15.24 28.02 -10.15
C PRO A 166 13.86 28.52 -9.68
N LEU A 167 13.84 29.69 -9.06
CA LEU A 167 12.57 30.40 -8.84
C LEU A 167 11.84 30.64 -10.17
N GLN A 168 10.51 30.47 -10.16
CA GLN A 168 9.64 30.67 -11.34
C GLN A 168 9.93 29.70 -12.50
N PHE A 169 10.35 28.46 -12.21
CA PHE A 169 10.46 27.39 -13.21
C PHE A 169 9.07 26.93 -13.68
N LYS A 170 8.54 27.56 -14.74
CA LYS A 170 7.18 27.35 -15.25
C LYS A 170 7.16 26.43 -16.46
N GLY A 171 7.24 25.11 -16.25
CA GLY A 171 7.13 24.09 -17.32
C GLY A 171 5.75 24.01 -17.99
N TYR A 172 4.73 24.55 -17.32
CA TYR A 172 3.37 24.67 -17.80
C TYR A 172 2.83 26.08 -17.50
N LYS A 173 1.77 26.47 -18.23
CA LYS A 173 0.99 27.67 -17.94
C LYS A 173 -0.50 27.37 -18.05
N PHE A 174 -1.31 28.06 -17.24
CA PHE A 174 -2.76 28.03 -17.39
C PHE A 174 -3.15 28.64 -18.75
N VAL A 175 -4.12 28.01 -19.41
CA VAL A 175 -4.73 28.53 -20.64
C VAL A 175 -6.20 28.86 -20.47
N ASN A 176 -6.85 28.21 -19.51
CA ASN A 176 -8.24 28.45 -19.16
C ASN A 176 -8.46 27.93 -17.72
N VAL A 177 -9.19 28.69 -16.93
CA VAL A 177 -9.78 28.26 -15.65
C VAL A 177 -11.26 28.61 -15.73
N SER A 178 -12.14 27.65 -15.46
CA SER A 178 -13.58 27.84 -15.54
C SER A 178 -14.29 27.12 -14.40
N GLU A 179 -15.34 27.74 -13.86
CA GLU A 179 -16.21 27.09 -12.89
C GLU A 179 -17.05 25.99 -13.53
N THR A 180 -17.42 25.01 -12.71
CA THR A 180 -18.27 23.88 -13.06
C THR A 180 -19.34 23.70 -11.99
N SER A 181 -20.32 22.81 -12.22
CA SER A 181 -21.30 22.47 -11.19
C SER A 181 -20.71 21.74 -9.98
N PHE A 182 -19.46 21.26 -10.06
CA PHE A 182 -18.79 20.46 -9.03
C PHE A 182 -17.66 21.19 -8.28
N GLY A 183 -17.30 22.40 -8.70
CA GLY A 183 -16.05 23.06 -8.35
C GLY A 183 -15.52 23.75 -9.59
N SER A 184 -14.27 23.52 -9.98
CA SER A 184 -13.67 24.20 -11.13
C SER A 184 -12.88 23.24 -12.02
N THR A 185 -12.60 23.65 -13.24
CA THR A 185 -11.70 22.93 -14.15
C THR A 185 -10.67 23.90 -14.72
N ALA A 186 -9.46 23.41 -14.95
CA ALA A 186 -8.38 24.21 -15.52
C ALA A 186 -7.61 23.42 -16.56
N TYR A 187 -7.07 24.13 -17.55
CA TYR A 187 -6.21 23.56 -18.58
C TYR A 187 -4.81 24.14 -18.47
N LEU A 188 -3.81 23.26 -18.49
CA LEU A 188 -2.40 23.62 -18.51
C LEU A 188 -1.80 23.27 -19.86
N LYS A 189 -1.11 24.22 -20.49
CA LYS A 189 -0.33 24.00 -21.71
C LYS A 189 1.15 24.03 -21.38
N ARG A 190 1.88 23.02 -21.85
CA ARG A 190 3.33 22.95 -21.67
C ARG A 190 4.04 24.12 -22.37
N THR A 191 5.02 24.72 -21.70
CA THR A 191 5.80 25.88 -22.20
C THR A 191 7.12 25.45 -22.83
N PHE A 192 7.81 24.48 -22.25
CA PHE A 192 9.04 23.86 -22.75
C PHE A 192 9.04 22.37 -22.39
N SER A 193 9.82 21.55 -23.10
CA SER A 193 9.89 20.12 -22.77
C SER A 193 10.75 19.84 -21.54
N SER A 194 10.28 18.92 -20.69
CA SER A 194 11.09 18.22 -19.71
C SER A 194 12.09 17.25 -20.39
N PRO A 195 13.10 16.73 -19.66
CA PRO A 195 14.02 15.73 -20.19
C PRO A 195 13.36 14.35 -20.43
N TYR A 196 12.14 14.13 -19.93
CA TYR A 196 11.45 12.86 -20.03
C TYR A 196 10.69 12.72 -21.35
N LEU A 197 10.63 11.49 -21.85
CA LEU A 197 9.95 11.18 -23.11
C LEU A 197 8.43 11.33 -22.96
N LYS A 198 7.77 11.67 -24.08
CA LYS A 198 6.31 11.82 -24.17
C LYS A 198 5.71 12.72 -23.08
N ASP A 199 6.43 13.78 -22.71
CA ASP A 199 5.91 14.88 -21.90
C ASP A 199 4.57 15.36 -22.46
N ALA A 200 3.55 15.51 -21.61
CA ALA A 200 2.20 15.88 -22.03
C ALA A 200 2.19 17.32 -22.56
N ARG A 201 1.45 17.59 -23.63
CA ARG A 201 1.38 18.96 -24.20
C ARG A 201 0.27 19.80 -23.58
N LEU A 202 -0.79 19.12 -23.16
CA LEU A 202 -1.99 19.69 -22.57
C LEU A 202 -2.37 18.80 -21.40
N LEU A 203 -2.68 19.40 -20.27
CA LEU A 203 -3.26 18.69 -19.12
C LEU A 203 -4.58 19.35 -18.76
N LYS A 204 -5.44 18.57 -18.13
CA LYS A 204 -6.68 19.01 -17.51
C LYS A 204 -6.58 18.77 -16.01
N ILE A 205 -7.01 19.76 -15.24
CA ILE A 205 -7.20 19.70 -13.80
C ILE A 205 -8.69 19.74 -13.55
N ASP A 206 -9.23 18.72 -12.89
CA ASP A 206 -10.60 18.72 -12.38
C ASP A 206 -10.58 18.86 -10.87
N ILE A 207 -11.25 19.90 -10.37
CA ILE A 207 -11.37 20.23 -8.95
C ILE A 207 -12.81 19.98 -8.56
N LYS A 208 -13.03 18.98 -7.71
CA LYS A 208 -14.35 18.58 -7.22
C LYS A 208 -14.46 18.80 -5.73
N TYR A 209 -15.44 19.61 -5.33
CA TYR A 209 -15.80 19.84 -3.95
C TYR A 209 -16.74 18.71 -3.51
N GLU A 210 -16.18 17.57 -3.14
CA GLU A 210 -16.92 16.32 -2.95
C GLU A 210 -17.83 16.33 -1.71
N SER A 211 -17.36 16.92 -0.62
CA SER A 211 -18.16 17.13 0.59
C SER A 211 -17.66 18.36 1.35
N GLN A 212 -18.33 18.75 2.44
CA GLN A 212 -17.87 19.84 3.30
C GLN A 212 -16.41 19.66 3.77
N LYS A 213 -15.97 18.41 3.95
CA LYS A 213 -14.67 18.04 4.52
C LYS A 213 -13.74 17.31 3.55
N ARG A 214 -14.17 17.09 2.30
CA ARG A 214 -13.40 16.35 1.30
C ARG A 214 -13.35 17.07 -0.03
N LEU A 215 -12.13 17.29 -0.52
CA LEU A 215 -11.81 17.88 -1.83
C LEU A 215 -11.08 16.85 -2.68
N ARG A 216 -11.37 16.78 -3.98
CA ARG A 216 -10.59 15.99 -4.95
C ARG A 216 -10.03 16.88 -6.05
N ILE A 217 -8.74 16.74 -6.34
CA ILE A 217 -8.05 17.41 -7.45
C ILE A 217 -7.38 16.36 -8.32
N LYS A 218 -7.84 16.23 -9.56
CA LYS A 218 -7.33 15.26 -10.52
C LYS A 218 -6.64 15.95 -11.68
N ILE A 219 -5.37 15.62 -11.95
CA ILE A 219 -4.55 16.14 -13.05
C ILE A 219 -4.21 15.01 -14.01
N TYR A 220 -4.57 15.16 -15.28
CA TYR A 220 -4.42 14.11 -16.27
C TYR A 220 -4.28 14.67 -17.70
N ASP A 221 -3.83 13.82 -18.63
CA ASP A 221 -3.82 14.15 -20.07
C ASP A 221 -5.24 13.93 -20.65
N PRO A 222 -5.94 14.99 -21.11
CA PRO A 222 -7.29 14.85 -21.65
C PRO A 222 -7.33 14.24 -23.06
N LYS A 223 -6.18 14.05 -23.73
CA LYS A 223 -6.08 13.51 -25.08
C LYS A 223 -5.71 12.03 -25.12
N HIS A 224 -5.01 11.56 -24.09
CA HIS A 224 -4.56 10.17 -24.00
C HIS A 224 -5.00 9.60 -22.66
N THR A 225 -5.85 8.58 -22.70
CA THR A 225 -6.21 7.83 -21.50
C THR A 225 -4.95 7.23 -20.88
N ARG A 226 -4.76 7.46 -19.59
CA ARG A 226 -3.67 6.89 -18.79
C ARG A 226 -4.25 5.89 -17.81
N PHE A 227 -3.39 5.05 -17.26
CA PHE A 227 -3.79 4.13 -16.21
C PHE A 227 -4.34 4.90 -15.00
N GLU A 228 -5.46 4.41 -14.47
CA GLU A 228 -6.03 4.85 -13.20
C GLU A 228 -6.31 3.57 -12.40
N PRO A 229 -5.88 3.50 -11.13
CA PRO A 229 -6.13 2.31 -10.31
C PRO A 229 -7.64 2.01 -10.26
N PRO A 230 -8.07 0.77 -10.61
CA PRO A 230 -9.48 0.39 -10.50
C PRO A 230 -9.90 0.16 -9.04
N PHE A 231 -8.94 0.02 -8.13
CA PHE A 231 -9.15 -0.16 -6.70
C PHE A 231 -8.29 0.84 -5.89
N PRO A 232 -8.74 1.25 -4.68
CA PRO A 232 -10.06 0.99 -4.12
C PRO A 232 -11.17 1.67 -4.95
N GLU A 233 -12.38 1.11 -4.90
CA GLU A 233 -13.54 1.80 -5.48
C GLU A 233 -13.81 3.07 -4.69
N VAL A 234 -13.72 4.23 -5.35
CA VAL A 234 -13.91 5.54 -4.71
C VAL A 234 -15.36 6.02 -4.82
N PRO A 235 -15.89 6.76 -3.82
CA PRO A 235 -17.25 7.27 -3.86
C PRO A 235 -17.51 8.13 -5.10
N VAL A 236 -18.65 7.89 -5.75
CA VAL A 236 -19.16 8.76 -6.82
C VAL A 236 -20.01 9.84 -6.18
N VAL A 237 -19.63 11.10 -6.39
CA VAL A 237 -20.36 12.26 -5.87
C VAL A 237 -21.29 12.83 -6.94
N GLU A 238 -22.57 12.99 -6.60
CA GLU A 238 -23.61 13.49 -7.51
C GLU A 238 -23.72 15.02 -7.53
N ASN A 239 -23.36 15.71 -6.43
CA ASN A 239 -23.48 17.17 -6.29
C ASN A 239 -22.27 17.78 -5.58
N ALA A 240 -21.92 19.03 -5.88
CA ALA A 240 -20.91 19.77 -5.13
C ALA A 240 -21.32 19.98 -3.66
N ALA A 241 -20.32 20.12 -2.79
CA ALA A 241 -20.49 20.63 -1.45
C ALA A 241 -21.03 22.07 -1.47
N SER A 242 -22.12 22.31 -0.74
CA SER A 242 -22.76 23.63 -0.64
C SER A 242 -22.01 24.59 0.29
N ASN A 243 -21.33 24.07 1.31
CA ASN A 243 -20.57 24.85 2.29
C ASN A 243 -19.25 24.14 2.61
N PRO A 244 -18.25 24.20 1.72
CA PRO A 244 -16.96 23.56 1.96
C PRO A 244 -16.17 24.30 3.06
N ASP A 245 -15.48 23.54 3.91
CA ASP A 245 -14.57 24.09 4.93
C ASP A 245 -13.23 24.56 4.35
N TYR A 246 -13.15 24.59 3.03
CA TYR A 246 -11.95 24.85 2.26
C TYR A 246 -12.25 25.64 1.00
N ARG A 247 -11.17 26.11 0.38
CA ARG A 247 -11.20 26.71 -0.95
C ARG A 247 -9.90 26.42 -1.69
N VAL A 248 -10.00 26.36 -3.01
CA VAL A 248 -8.86 26.21 -3.90
C VAL A 248 -8.56 27.55 -4.55
N PHE A 249 -7.32 28.01 -4.44
CA PHE A 249 -6.87 29.25 -5.06
C PHE A 249 -5.92 28.94 -6.23
N ILE A 250 -6.30 29.41 -7.42
CA ILE A 250 -5.49 29.38 -8.64
C ILE A 250 -5.24 30.81 -9.09
N ASN A 251 -3.98 31.13 -9.34
CA ASN A 251 -3.58 32.36 -10.00
C ASN A 251 -3.04 31.98 -11.39
N GLU A 252 -3.75 32.34 -12.46
CA GLU A 252 -3.38 31.96 -13.83
C GLU A 252 -1.98 32.40 -14.26
N SER A 253 -1.41 33.42 -13.61
CA SER A 253 -0.04 33.90 -13.87
C SER A 253 1.05 33.03 -13.20
N GLN A 254 0.68 32.15 -12.28
CA GLN A 254 1.59 31.31 -11.48
C GLN A 254 1.25 29.83 -11.68
N LEU A 255 2.25 28.98 -11.86
CA LEU A 255 2.00 27.54 -12.05
C LEU A 255 1.71 26.89 -10.71
N GLY A 256 0.59 26.15 -10.58
CA GLY A 256 0.20 25.44 -9.37
C GLY A 256 -1.08 25.98 -8.73
N PHE A 257 -1.36 25.52 -7.51
CA PHE A 257 -2.57 25.89 -6.76
C PHE A 257 -2.30 25.87 -5.25
N LYS A 258 -3.18 26.53 -4.49
CA LYS A 258 -3.21 26.44 -3.03
C LYS A 258 -4.52 25.82 -2.57
N VAL A 259 -4.44 24.96 -1.57
CA VAL A 259 -5.60 24.47 -0.82
C VAL A 259 -5.58 25.14 0.55
N ILE A 260 -6.67 25.84 0.87
CA ILE A 260 -6.73 26.72 2.05
C ILE A 260 -7.91 26.31 2.90
N ARG A 261 -7.69 26.16 4.20
CA ARG A 261 -8.71 25.95 5.22
C ARG A 261 -9.47 27.25 5.49
N ASN A 262 -10.80 27.23 5.47
CA ASN A 262 -11.60 28.45 5.59
C ASN A 262 -11.65 29.01 7.01
N SER A 263 -11.62 28.15 8.03
CA SER A 263 -11.81 28.55 9.44
C SER A 263 -10.69 29.45 9.97
N ASP A 264 -9.46 29.25 9.53
CA ASP A 264 -8.26 29.93 10.04
C ASP A 264 -7.34 30.48 8.92
N ASN A 265 -7.71 30.32 7.65
CA ASN A 265 -6.92 30.70 6.47
C ASN A 265 -5.56 29.98 6.36
N GLU A 266 -5.35 28.85 7.05
CA GLU A 266 -4.13 28.08 6.92
C GLU A 266 -4.03 27.47 5.50
N THR A 267 -2.88 27.61 4.85
CA THR A 267 -2.63 26.97 3.56
C THR A 267 -2.06 25.57 3.79
N ILE A 268 -2.90 24.56 3.66
CA ILE A 268 -2.53 23.17 3.95
C ILE A 268 -1.68 22.52 2.85
N PHE A 269 -1.80 23.03 1.62
CA PHE A 269 -1.03 22.54 0.48
C PHE A 269 -0.76 23.68 -0.50
N ASN A 270 0.51 23.95 -0.80
CA ASN A 270 0.91 25.03 -1.70
C ASN A 270 1.90 24.55 -2.77
N SER A 271 1.42 24.32 -3.99
CA SER A 271 2.23 23.90 -5.14
C SER A 271 2.67 25.06 -6.05
N VAL A 272 2.39 26.32 -5.65
CA VAL A 272 2.57 27.49 -6.52
C VAL A 272 4.04 27.82 -6.76
N ASN A 273 4.51 27.63 -8.00
CA ASN A 273 5.88 27.85 -8.48
C ASN A 273 6.95 27.10 -7.67
N ILE A 274 6.61 25.92 -7.16
CA ILE A 274 7.48 25.11 -6.31
C ILE A 274 7.79 23.77 -6.99
N GLY A 275 9.05 23.34 -6.87
CA GLY A 275 9.50 21.97 -7.15
C GLY A 275 9.22 21.41 -8.54
N GLY A 276 9.28 22.27 -9.56
CA GLY A 276 9.36 21.88 -10.97
C GLY A 276 8.33 20.84 -11.41
N PHE A 277 7.08 21.26 -11.57
CA PHE A 277 5.99 20.38 -12.01
C PHE A 277 6.29 19.76 -13.39
N VAL A 278 6.25 18.43 -13.46
CA VAL A 278 6.46 17.63 -14.68
C VAL A 278 5.34 16.61 -14.81
N PHE A 279 4.86 16.40 -16.03
CA PHE A 279 3.87 15.36 -16.34
C PHE A 279 4.24 14.68 -17.67
N ALA A 280 5.07 13.64 -17.58
CA ALA A 280 5.49 12.81 -18.69
C ALA A 280 4.94 11.39 -18.57
N ASP A 281 5.11 10.59 -19.62
CA ASP A 281 4.50 9.26 -19.70
C ASP A 281 4.97 8.32 -18.59
N GLN A 282 6.24 8.43 -18.19
CA GLN A 282 6.85 7.61 -17.14
C GLN A 282 7.55 8.44 -16.05
N PHE A 283 7.14 9.70 -15.88
CA PHE A 283 7.62 10.55 -14.80
C PHE A 283 6.63 11.69 -14.53
N LEU A 284 5.97 11.64 -13.38
CA LEU A 284 5.08 12.69 -12.90
C LEU A 284 5.66 13.23 -11.60
N GLN A 285 5.83 14.55 -11.53
CA GLN A 285 6.35 15.22 -10.35
C GLN A 285 5.43 16.36 -9.92
N LEU A 286 5.04 16.35 -8.65
CA LEU A 286 4.29 17.42 -8.00
C LEU A 286 4.87 17.66 -6.61
N SER A 287 5.17 18.92 -6.33
CA SER A 287 5.71 19.36 -5.05
C SER A 287 4.76 20.34 -4.37
N ALA A 288 4.78 20.37 -3.04
CA ALA A 288 4.05 21.37 -2.26
C ALA A 288 4.72 21.68 -0.91
N LEU A 289 4.61 22.94 -0.50
CA LEU A 289 4.92 23.34 0.87
C LEU A 289 3.81 22.87 1.82
N LEU A 290 4.22 22.47 3.02
CA LEU A 290 3.35 22.01 4.09
C LEU A 290 3.30 23.03 5.25
N PRO A 291 2.21 23.09 6.03
CA PRO A 291 2.05 24.07 7.10
C PRO A 291 2.86 23.76 8.37
N SER A 292 3.30 22.51 8.54
CA SER A 292 4.07 22.05 9.71
C SER A 292 4.98 20.86 9.38
N GLN A 293 5.86 20.52 10.33
CA GLN A 293 6.75 19.35 10.28
C GLN A 293 6.14 18.11 10.97
N PHE A 294 4.89 18.17 11.44
CA PHE A 294 4.24 17.07 12.15
C PHE A 294 3.46 16.20 11.16
N ILE A 295 4.19 15.40 10.40
CA ILE A 295 3.67 14.53 9.34
C ILE A 295 3.77 13.05 9.73
N TYR A 296 2.75 12.30 9.35
CA TYR A 296 2.53 10.88 9.68
C TYR A 296 1.99 10.14 8.44
N GLY A 297 2.28 8.85 8.29
CA GLY A 297 1.75 8.03 7.18
C GLY A 297 2.84 7.53 6.22
N LEU A 298 2.52 7.51 4.92
CA LEU A 298 3.39 7.10 3.81
C LEU A 298 3.93 5.66 3.94
N GLY A 299 3.16 4.75 4.55
CA GLY A 299 3.59 3.36 4.74
C GLY A 299 3.70 2.57 3.42
N GLU A 300 4.43 1.45 3.37
CA GLU A 300 5.08 0.75 4.48
C GLU A 300 6.58 1.04 4.57
N HIS A 301 7.04 1.39 5.77
CA HIS A 301 8.45 1.56 6.10
C HIS A 301 8.65 1.32 7.59
N ARG A 302 9.90 1.08 7.98
CA ARG A 302 10.30 0.99 9.39
C ARG A 302 10.89 2.33 9.83
N SER A 303 10.08 3.16 10.48
CA SER A 303 10.51 4.47 10.98
C SER A 303 9.82 4.84 12.29
N SER A 304 10.06 6.06 12.78
CA SER A 304 9.22 6.67 13.82
C SER A 304 7.83 7.01 13.26
N LEU A 305 6.82 7.04 14.12
CA LEU A 305 5.45 7.38 13.71
C LEU A 305 5.35 8.78 13.11
N LYS A 306 5.95 9.77 13.79
CA LYS A 306 6.21 11.09 13.20
C LYS A 306 7.40 10.94 12.25
N LEU A 307 7.20 11.27 10.98
CA LEU A 307 8.26 11.19 9.98
C LEU A 307 9.21 12.38 10.13
N SER A 308 10.48 12.15 9.82
CA SER A 308 11.46 13.22 9.68
C SER A 308 11.18 14.01 8.39
N THR A 309 11.26 15.33 8.45
CA THR A 309 11.27 16.19 7.25
C THR A 309 12.69 16.54 6.81
N SER A 310 13.71 15.92 7.39
CA SER A 310 15.11 16.17 7.04
C SER A 310 15.51 15.29 5.86
N TRP A 311 15.16 15.73 4.66
CA TRP A 311 15.54 15.10 3.38
C TRP A 311 15.31 13.59 3.37
N GLN A 312 14.11 13.15 3.73
CA GLN A 312 13.72 11.75 3.73
C GLN A 312 13.14 11.35 2.39
N ILE A 313 13.33 10.10 2.00
CA ILE A 313 12.69 9.47 0.85
C ILE A 313 11.90 8.25 1.31
N PHE A 314 10.66 8.15 0.86
CA PHE A 314 9.78 7.01 1.07
C PHE A 314 9.44 6.41 -0.28
N THR A 315 10.07 5.28 -0.60
CA THR A 315 9.84 4.54 -1.83
C THR A 315 8.63 3.62 -1.65
N MET A 316 7.65 3.75 -2.53
CA MET A 316 6.43 2.95 -2.53
C MET A 316 6.45 1.97 -3.70
N MET A 317 6.92 0.77 -3.42
CA MET A 317 6.81 -0.40 -4.29
C MET A 317 6.76 -1.64 -3.39
N ASN A 318 5.73 -2.46 -3.50
CA ASN A 318 5.56 -3.60 -2.61
C ASN A 318 6.71 -4.60 -2.81
N HIS A 319 7.41 -4.97 -1.75
CA HIS A 319 8.59 -5.81 -1.86
C HIS A 319 8.78 -6.71 -0.65
N ASP A 320 9.10 -7.97 -0.92
CA ASP A 320 9.43 -8.98 0.07
C ASP A 320 10.82 -8.69 0.64
N GLN A 321 10.85 -7.97 1.75
CA GLN A 321 12.08 -7.57 2.41
C GLN A 321 11.87 -7.51 3.92
N VAL A 322 12.79 -8.14 4.66
CA VAL A 322 12.86 -8.03 6.13
C VAL A 322 12.90 -6.54 6.53
N PRO A 323 12.01 -6.08 7.44
CA PRO A 323 11.92 -4.67 7.78
C PRO A 323 13.21 -4.10 8.36
N SER A 324 13.78 -3.10 7.70
CA SER A 324 14.98 -2.40 8.14
C SER A 324 14.86 -0.88 7.91
N GLU A 325 15.66 -0.10 8.63
CA GLU A 325 15.56 1.37 8.66
C GLU A 325 16.53 2.05 7.69
N ASN A 326 17.49 1.29 7.17
CA ASN A 326 18.63 1.86 6.48
C ASN A 326 18.20 2.45 5.12
N VAL A 327 18.09 3.78 5.03
CA VAL A 327 17.71 4.49 3.80
C VAL A 327 18.78 4.36 2.73
N SER A 328 20.07 4.19 3.09
CA SER A 328 21.13 3.94 2.11
C SER A 328 20.89 2.63 1.33
N SER A 329 20.11 1.71 1.91
CA SER A 329 19.71 0.45 1.30
C SER A 329 18.36 0.47 0.59
N HIS A 330 17.65 1.60 0.50
CA HIS A 330 16.44 1.74 -0.32
C HIS A 330 15.34 0.71 0.04
N THR A 331 14.87 0.69 1.29
CA THR A 331 13.99 -0.38 1.81
C THR A 331 12.51 -0.06 1.68
N ASN A 332 11.98 -0.17 0.45
CA ASN A 332 10.56 -0.37 0.25
C ASN A 332 10.15 -1.76 0.81
N LEU A 333 9.03 -1.81 1.55
CA LEU A 333 8.55 -3.02 2.23
C LEU A 333 7.26 -3.54 1.57
N TYR A 334 6.49 -4.34 2.29
CA TYR A 334 5.40 -5.16 1.75
C TYR A 334 4.22 -4.39 1.16
N GLY A 335 3.95 -3.16 1.61
CA GLY A 335 2.76 -2.40 1.23
C GLY A 335 3.05 -0.95 0.82
N SER A 336 2.11 -0.36 0.07
CA SER A 336 2.20 1.01 -0.47
C SER A 336 0.93 1.80 -0.19
N HIS A 337 1.06 2.85 0.61
CA HIS A 337 -0.05 3.69 1.11
C HIS A 337 0.32 5.16 0.93
N PRO A 338 0.04 5.74 -0.25
CA PRO A 338 0.33 7.15 -0.59
C PRO A 338 -0.62 8.14 0.11
N PHE A 339 -0.82 7.95 1.41
CA PHE A 339 -1.61 8.80 2.30
C PHE A 339 -0.71 9.36 3.41
N TYR A 340 -0.86 10.65 3.69
CA TYR A 340 -0.25 11.27 4.85
C TYR A 340 -1.23 12.15 5.62
N LEU A 341 -0.95 12.33 6.90
CA LEU A 341 -1.66 13.23 7.81
C LEU A 341 -0.67 14.26 8.35
N VAL A 342 -1.09 15.53 8.39
CA VAL A 342 -0.32 16.62 9.00
C VAL A 342 -1.13 17.23 10.13
N MET A 343 -0.49 17.36 11.28
CA MET A 343 -1.00 18.19 12.38
C MET A 343 -0.54 19.64 12.19
N GLU A 344 -1.48 20.56 12.06
CA GLU A 344 -1.24 21.99 11.88
C GLU A 344 -0.85 22.65 13.22
N LYS A 345 -0.21 23.82 13.14
CA LYS A 345 0.20 24.57 14.35
C LYS A 345 -0.98 25.00 15.22
N SER A 346 -2.17 25.12 14.63
CA SER A 346 -3.41 25.44 15.33
C SER A 346 -3.97 24.27 16.15
N GLY A 347 -3.44 23.05 15.96
CA GLY A 347 -4.01 21.81 16.51
C GLY A 347 -5.03 21.14 15.58
N ASN A 348 -5.49 21.83 14.53
CA ASN A 348 -6.23 21.21 13.43
C ASN A 348 -5.34 20.21 12.69
N SER A 349 -5.96 19.31 11.92
CA SER A 349 -5.26 18.33 11.10
C SER A 349 -5.90 18.22 9.73
N HIS A 350 -5.09 17.86 8.75
CA HIS A 350 -5.56 17.45 7.43
C HIS A 350 -4.84 16.19 6.98
N GLY A 351 -5.42 15.50 6.01
CA GLY A 351 -4.78 14.40 5.31
C GLY A 351 -4.82 14.60 3.80
N VAL A 352 -3.86 14.00 3.10
CA VAL A 352 -3.84 13.97 1.64
C VAL A 352 -3.53 12.55 1.18
N PHE A 353 -4.34 12.05 0.25
CA PHE A 353 -4.17 10.76 -0.38
C PHE A 353 -3.97 10.94 -1.89
N LEU A 354 -2.90 10.36 -2.43
CA LEU A 354 -2.67 10.28 -3.87
C LEU A 354 -3.10 8.90 -4.38
N LEU A 355 -4.22 8.82 -5.09
CA LEU A 355 -4.67 7.58 -5.72
C LEU A 355 -3.84 7.30 -6.99
N ASN A 356 -2.70 6.63 -6.79
CA ASN A 356 -1.78 6.16 -7.83
C ASN A 356 -1.07 4.91 -7.30
N SER A 357 -1.03 3.84 -8.09
CA SER A 357 -0.44 2.56 -7.69
C SER A 357 0.89 2.25 -8.38
N ASN A 358 1.37 3.11 -9.26
CA ASN A 358 2.69 2.95 -9.85
C ASN A 358 3.77 3.14 -8.78
N ALA A 359 4.96 2.56 -9.01
CA ALA A 359 6.09 2.79 -8.13
C ALA A 359 6.39 4.30 -8.04
N MET A 360 6.67 4.78 -6.83
CA MET A 360 6.91 6.20 -6.61
C MET A 360 7.87 6.47 -5.46
N ASP A 361 8.52 7.62 -5.51
CA ASP A 361 9.19 8.21 -4.35
C ASP A 361 8.34 9.36 -3.80
N VAL A 362 8.27 9.43 -2.47
CA VAL A 362 7.74 10.57 -1.74
C VAL A 362 8.87 11.18 -0.90
N ILE A 363 9.27 12.41 -1.23
CA ILE A 363 10.39 13.09 -0.59
C ILE A 363 9.87 14.14 0.39
N LEU A 364 10.38 14.12 1.62
CA LEU A 364 10.13 15.15 2.64
C LEU A 364 11.40 15.98 2.87
N GLN A 365 11.28 17.31 2.78
CA GLN A 365 12.40 18.25 2.98
C GLN A 365 12.11 19.30 4.07
N PRO A 366 13.11 20.00 4.64
CA PRO A 366 12.97 20.72 5.91
C PRO A 366 12.10 21.98 5.91
N THR A 367 11.79 22.53 4.73
CA THR A 367 11.13 23.84 4.60
C THR A 367 9.84 24.04 5.40
N PRO A 368 8.99 23.04 5.73
CA PRO A 368 8.80 21.68 5.24
C PRO A 368 8.10 21.60 3.88
N ALA A 369 8.40 20.57 3.10
CA ALA A 369 7.72 20.32 1.83
C ALA A 369 7.67 18.83 1.50
N ILE A 370 6.76 18.47 0.61
CA ILE A 370 6.58 17.13 0.06
C ILE A 370 6.74 17.16 -1.47
N THR A 371 7.39 16.15 -2.03
CA THR A 371 7.49 15.93 -3.48
C THR A 371 7.06 14.51 -3.80
N PHE A 372 6.08 14.34 -4.68
CA PHE A 372 5.71 13.05 -5.27
C PHE A 372 6.45 12.89 -6.61
N ARG A 373 7.10 11.74 -6.82
CA ARG A 373 7.69 11.31 -8.08
C ARG A 373 7.17 9.92 -8.43
N THR A 374 6.14 9.84 -9.27
CA THR A 374 5.56 8.57 -9.71
C THR A 374 5.92 8.28 -11.17
N ILE A 375 6.13 7.00 -11.49
CA ILE A 375 6.58 6.56 -12.81
C ILE A 375 5.42 6.25 -13.77
N GLY A 376 4.19 6.55 -13.41
CA GLY A 376 3.05 6.25 -14.26
C GLY A 376 1.73 6.81 -13.75
N GLY A 377 0.64 6.39 -14.40
CA GLY A 377 -0.71 6.76 -14.00
C GLY A 377 -0.99 8.26 -14.12
N ILE A 378 -1.78 8.79 -13.19
CA ILE A 378 -2.18 10.21 -13.11
C ILE A 378 -1.93 10.76 -11.70
N LEU A 379 -2.18 12.06 -11.50
CA LEU A 379 -2.21 12.65 -10.15
C LEU A 379 -3.66 12.84 -9.72
N ASP A 380 -4.18 11.97 -8.88
CA ASP A 380 -5.54 12.04 -8.33
C ASP A 380 -5.48 12.20 -6.81
N LEU A 381 -5.60 13.45 -6.35
CA LEU A 381 -5.39 13.84 -4.96
C LEU A 381 -6.73 14.03 -4.25
N TYR A 382 -6.87 13.42 -3.07
CA TYR A 382 -7.92 13.70 -2.11
C TYR A 382 -7.36 14.47 -0.94
N PHE A 383 -8.10 15.46 -0.45
CA PHE A 383 -7.78 16.23 0.75
C PHE A 383 -8.89 16.07 1.78
N PHE A 384 -8.50 15.80 3.02
CA PHE A 384 -9.38 15.56 4.16
C PHE A 384 -9.11 16.62 5.23
N PHE A 385 -10.13 17.35 5.67
CA PHE A 385 -9.94 18.57 6.48
C PHE A 385 -10.14 18.38 7.99
N GLY A 386 -10.34 17.15 8.49
CA GLY A 386 -10.43 16.91 9.93
C GLY A 386 -11.65 17.61 10.60
N PRO A 387 -11.50 18.21 11.79
CA PRO A 387 -10.29 18.89 12.25
C PRO A 387 -9.35 18.07 13.15
N THR A 388 -9.79 16.98 13.78
CA THR A 388 -8.88 16.15 14.58
C THR A 388 -8.16 15.10 13.72
N PRO A 389 -7.03 14.53 14.18
CA PRO A 389 -6.41 13.41 13.48
C PRO A 389 -7.37 12.23 13.23
N SER A 390 -8.24 11.93 14.20
CA SER A 390 -9.25 10.87 14.07
C SER A 390 -10.30 11.18 12.99
N ASP A 391 -10.73 12.44 12.89
CA ASP A 391 -11.65 12.86 11.83
C ASP A 391 -11.01 12.72 10.44
N VAL A 392 -9.71 13.02 10.32
CA VAL A 392 -8.96 12.85 9.07
C VAL A 392 -8.95 11.38 8.65
N VAL A 393 -8.65 10.47 9.56
CA VAL A 393 -8.66 9.01 9.28
C VAL A 393 -10.06 8.52 8.94
N THR A 394 -11.10 9.02 9.61
CA THR A 394 -12.50 8.70 9.28
C THR A 394 -12.85 9.15 7.86
N GLN A 395 -12.47 10.37 7.48
CA GLN A 395 -12.74 10.91 6.14
C GLN A 395 -11.96 10.17 5.04
N TYR A 396 -10.76 9.69 5.35
CA TYR A 396 -9.97 8.85 4.45
C TYR A 396 -10.62 7.48 4.26
N THR A 397 -11.02 6.81 5.33
CA THR A 397 -11.71 5.50 5.27
C THR A 397 -13.12 5.58 4.65
N ASP A 398 -13.78 6.74 4.68
CA ASP A 398 -14.99 7.00 3.89
C ASP A 398 -14.73 6.98 2.36
N VAL A 399 -13.49 7.10 1.91
CA VAL A 399 -13.09 6.98 0.48
C VAL A 399 -12.59 5.60 0.14
N ILE A 400 -11.69 5.04 0.96
CA ILE A 400 -11.00 3.78 0.63
C ILE A 400 -11.72 2.53 1.15
N GLY A 401 -12.80 2.70 1.93
CA GLY A 401 -13.50 1.62 2.61
C GLY A 401 -13.19 1.60 4.11
N LYS A 402 -14.22 1.33 4.92
CA LYS A 402 -14.08 1.22 6.39
C LYS A 402 -13.49 -0.14 6.76
N PRO A 403 -12.69 -0.23 7.84
CA PRO A 403 -12.15 -1.50 8.29
C PRO A 403 -13.23 -2.58 8.44
N PHE A 404 -12.92 -3.81 8.03
CA PHE A 404 -13.81 -4.94 8.19
C PHE A 404 -14.07 -5.24 9.68
N MET A 405 -15.24 -5.80 9.99
CA MET A 405 -15.51 -6.29 11.34
C MET A 405 -14.97 -7.71 11.49
N PRO A 406 -13.94 -7.96 12.32
CA PRO A 406 -13.41 -9.31 12.49
C PRO A 406 -14.42 -10.22 13.22
N PRO A 407 -14.31 -11.55 13.06
CA PRO A 407 -14.94 -12.47 13.98
C PRO A 407 -14.31 -12.35 15.38
N PHE A 408 -15.10 -12.56 16.43
CA PHE A 408 -14.64 -12.34 17.81
C PHE A 408 -13.42 -13.21 18.19
N TRP A 409 -13.39 -14.46 17.72
CA TRP A 409 -12.26 -15.37 17.95
C TRP A 409 -10.94 -14.86 17.33
N GLY A 410 -11.02 -14.01 16.30
CA GLY A 410 -9.85 -13.41 15.66
C GLY A 410 -9.16 -12.33 16.51
N LEU A 411 -9.75 -11.97 17.66
CA LEU A 411 -9.15 -11.11 18.68
C LEU A 411 -8.48 -11.91 19.81
N GLY A 412 -8.62 -13.24 19.79
CA GLY A 412 -7.99 -14.15 20.74
C GLY A 412 -6.47 -14.24 20.56
N PHE A 413 -5.83 -15.16 21.27
CA PHE A 413 -4.41 -15.44 21.04
C PHE A 413 -4.22 -16.47 19.92
N HIS A 414 -3.25 -16.20 19.05
CA HIS A 414 -2.90 -17.02 17.89
C HIS A 414 -1.48 -17.56 18.07
N LEU A 415 -1.26 -18.85 17.79
CA LEU A 415 0.07 -19.46 17.86
C LEU A 415 0.46 -20.10 16.54
N CYS A 416 1.61 -19.67 16.01
CA CYS A 416 2.18 -20.09 14.74
C CYS A 416 3.70 -20.28 14.85
N ARG A 417 4.28 -20.99 13.89
CA ARG A 417 5.67 -20.86 13.47
C ARG A 417 5.86 -21.50 12.10
N TYR A 418 6.88 -21.05 11.38
CA TYR A 418 7.55 -21.90 10.41
C TYR A 418 8.37 -22.99 11.13
N GLY A 419 8.23 -24.24 10.70
CA GLY A 419 9.04 -25.36 11.15
C GLY A 419 8.42 -26.17 12.28
N TYR A 420 7.09 -26.31 12.33
CA TYR A 420 6.47 -27.40 13.08
C TYR A 420 6.73 -28.76 12.42
N LYS A 421 6.98 -28.81 11.10
CA LYS A 421 7.39 -29.99 10.29
C LYS A 421 6.40 -31.16 10.21
N THR A 422 5.70 -31.50 11.28
CA THR A 422 4.73 -32.61 11.37
C THR A 422 3.50 -32.24 12.19
N LEU A 423 2.41 -32.97 11.99
CA LEU A 423 1.19 -32.82 12.80
C LEU A 423 1.41 -33.23 14.26
N THR A 424 2.32 -34.17 14.52
CA THR A 424 2.68 -34.57 15.89
C THR A 424 3.28 -33.41 16.66
N GLU A 425 4.27 -32.73 16.10
CA GLU A 425 4.88 -31.54 16.71
C GLU A 425 3.87 -30.39 16.89
N THR A 426 2.97 -30.20 15.92
CA THR A 426 1.85 -29.23 16.04
C THR A 426 0.97 -29.58 17.25
N LYS A 427 0.56 -30.85 17.40
CA LYS A 427 -0.25 -31.33 18.53
C LYS A 427 0.48 -31.22 19.87
N GLU A 428 1.79 -31.45 19.91
CA GLU A 428 2.60 -31.26 21.12
C GLU A 428 2.61 -29.81 21.57
N VAL A 429 2.74 -28.87 20.63
CA VAL A 429 2.70 -27.43 20.91
C VAL A 429 1.31 -26.98 21.37
N TRP A 430 0.26 -27.45 20.71
CA TRP A 430 -1.12 -27.22 21.14
C TRP A 430 -1.38 -27.77 22.55
N ASN A 431 -1.01 -29.02 22.81
CA ASN A 431 -1.22 -29.68 24.11
C ASN A 431 -0.45 -29.00 25.24
N ARG A 432 0.85 -28.70 25.06
CA ARG A 432 1.66 -28.08 26.12
C ARG A 432 1.17 -26.67 26.46
N THR A 433 0.68 -25.92 25.47
CA THR A 433 0.16 -24.56 25.66
C THR A 433 -1.14 -24.59 26.48
N ARG A 434 -2.06 -25.49 26.13
CA ARG A 434 -3.30 -25.70 26.88
C ARG A 434 -3.07 -26.26 28.28
N ALA A 435 -2.15 -27.21 28.43
CA ALA A 435 -1.79 -27.78 29.74
C ALA A 435 -1.19 -26.73 30.69
N ALA A 436 -0.54 -25.69 30.14
CA ALA A 436 -0.03 -24.56 30.91
C ALA A 436 -1.12 -23.51 31.25
N GLY A 437 -2.36 -23.68 30.79
CA GLY A 437 -3.45 -22.73 31.04
C GLY A 437 -3.33 -21.41 30.25
N ILE A 438 -2.55 -21.39 29.16
CA ILE A 438 -2.41 -20.21 28.30
C ILE A 438 -3.66 -20.11 27.41
N PRO A 439 -4.38 -18.97 27.39
CA PRO A 439 -5.49 -18.74 26.46
C PRO A 439 -4.99 -18.87 25.02
N LEU A 440 -5.67 -19.69 24.21
CA LEU A 440 -5.31 -19.94 22.82
C LEU A 440 -6.59 -20.22 22.04
N ASP A 441 -6.92 -19.33 21.10
CA ASP A 441 -8.12 -19.44 20.26
C ASP A 441 -7.79 -20.11 18.93
N VAL A 442 -6.60 -19.86 18.38
CA VAL A 442 -6.29 -20.22 17.00
C VAL A 442 -4.93 -20.90 16.87
N GLN A 443 -4.91 -22.12 16.34
CA GLN A 443 -3.69 -22.81 15.93
C GLN A 443 -3.43 -22.54 14.45
N TRP A 444 -2.19 -22.19 14.11
CA TRP A 444 -1.78 -21.92 12.74
C TRP A 444 -0.78 -22.95 12.27
N ASN A 445 -0.71 -23.16 10.96
CA ASN A 445 0.40 -23.87 10.33
C ASN A 445 0.90 -23.09 9.11
N ASP A 446 2.22 -22.91 9.08
CA ASP A 446 2.99 -22.44 7.92
C ASP A 446 3.09 -23.56 6.85
N LEU A 447 3.87 -23.33 5.78
CA LEU A 447 4.10 -24.19 4.61
C LEU A 447 4.29 -25.69 4.90
N ASP A 448 4.78 -26.05 6.09
CA ASP A 448 5.04 -27.42 6.52
C ASP A 448 3.86 -28.38 6.30
N TYR A 449 2.61 -27.88 6.37
CA TYR A 449 1.42 -28.73 6.19
C TYR A 449 1.24 -29.17 4.74
N MET A 450 1.73 -28.40 3.76
CA MET A 450 1.50 -28.61 2.34
C MET A 450 2.30 -29.82 1.83
N ALA A 451 1.81 -30.49 0.79
CA ALA A 451 2.62 -31.42 0.03
C ALA A 451 3.50 -30.63 -0.95
N ASN A 452 4.83 -30.82 -0.88
CA ASN A 452 5.79 -30.15 -1.75
C ASN A 452 5.64 -28.61 -1.81
N ASN A 453 5.26 -27.98 -0.69
CA ASN A 453 5.01 -26.53 -0.61
C ASN A 453 4.07 -26.04 -1.73
N SER A 454 3.05 -26.82 -2.06
CA SER A 454 2.07 -26.52 -3.11
C SER A 454 0.71 -26.28 -2.48
N ASP A 455 0.09 -25.12 -2.78
CA ASP A 455 -1.21 -24.74 -2.22
C ASP A 455 -2.32 -25.78 -2.47
N PHE A 456 -3.37 -25.70 -1.65
CA PHE A 456 -4.56 -26.56 -1.72
C PHE A 456 -4.29 -28.07 -1.51
N THR A 457 -3.08 -28.41 -1.05
CA THR A 457 -2.67 -29.76 -0.67
C THR A 457 -2.36 -29.84 0.82
N TYR A 458 -2.29 -31.05 1.35
CA TYR A 458 -1.59 -31.32 2.61
C TYR A 458 -0.80 -32.62 2.51
N ASN A 459 0.32 -32.69 3.23
CA ASN A 459 1.22 -33.83 3.20
C ASN A 459 0.59 -35.04 3.91
N GLN A 460 0.28 -36.09 3.14
CA GLN A 460 -0.37 -37.31 3.64
C GLN A 460 0.50 -38.16 4.57
N THR A 461 1.79 -37.83 4.71
CA THR A 461 2.73 -38.54 5.58
C THR A 461 3.01 -37.73 6.85
N THR A 462 3.54 -36.51 6.71
CA THR A 462 3.94 -35.69 7.87
C THR A 462 2.75 -35.01 8.55
N TYR A 463 1.66 -34.80 7.82
CA TYR A 463 0.39 -34.25 8.32
C TYR A 463 -0.78 -35.23 8.19
N ALA A 464 -0.48 -36.53 8.20
CA ALA A 464 -1.48 -37.59 8.29
C ALA A 464 -2.40 -37.34 9.50
N GLY A 465 -3.70 -37.19 9.25
CA GLY A 465 -4.68 -36.93 10.30
C GLY A 465 -5.02 -35.45 10.56
N LEU A 466 -4.57 -34.53 9.69
CA LEU A 466 -4.89 -33.11 9.80
C LEU A 466 -6.41 -32.83 9.89
N PRO A 467 -7.29 -33.46 9.08
CA PRO A 467 -8.73 -33.23 9.18
C PRO A 467 -9.29 -33.56 10.58
N GLN A 468 -8.83 -34.65 11.18
CA GLN A 468 -9.25 -35.07 12.52
C GLN A 468 -8.73 -34.11 13.59
N PHE A 469 -7.54 -33.54 13.41
CA PHE A 469 -7.01 -32.53 14.32
C PHE A 469 -7.79 -31.22 14.25
N VAL A 470 -8.13 -30.73 13.05
CA VAL A 470 -8.97 -29.53 12.88
C VAL A 470 -10.33 -29.74 13.54
N ASN A 471 -10.97 -30.89 13.33
CA ASN A 471 -12.22 -31.23 14.01
C ASN A 471 -12.08 -31.25 15.54
N LEU A 472 -10.94 -31.71 16.06
CA LEU A 472 -10.66 -31.69 17.50
C LEU A 472 -10.51 -30.26 18.03
N LEU A 473 -9.89 -29.36 17.29
CA LEU A 473 -9.82 -27.93 17.63
C LEU A 473 -11.22 -27.34 17.75
N HIS A 474 -12.08 -27.58 16.76
CA HIS A 474 -13.47 -27.09 16.78
C HIS A 474 -14.29 -27.65 17.94
N GLN A 475 -14.12 -28.93 18.30
CA GLN A 475 -14.80 -29.55 19.44
C GLN A 475 -14.47 -28.87 20.78
N VAL A 476 -13.29 -28.25 20.90
CA VAL A 476 -12.88 -27.50 22.08
C VAL A 476 -13.05 -25.99 21.92
N GLY A 477 -13.76 -25.54 20.88
CA GLY A 477 -14.07 -24.13 20.62
C GLY A 477 -12.93 -23.32 20.00
N MET A 478 -11.87 -23.97 19.53
CA MET A 478 -10.73 -23.34 18.87
C MET A 478 -10.90 -23.31 17.34
N HIS A 479 -10.04 -22.57 16.66
CA HIS A 479 -10.04 -22.36 15.22
C HIS A 479 -8.69 -22.72 14.59
N TYR A 480 -8.68 -22.91 13.28
CA TYR A 480 -7.49 -23.26 12.50
C TYR A 480 -7.27 -22.31 11.31
N VAL A 481 -6.04 -21.81 11.15
CA VAL A 481 -5.67 -20.92 10.03
C VAL A 481 -4.40 -21.44 9.33
N PRO A 482 -4.48 -21.91 8.07
CA PRO A 482 -3.32 -22.23 7.24
C PRO A 482 -2.73 -20.98 6.55
N LEU A 483 -1.43 -21.02 6.29
CA LEU A 483 -0.77 -20.20 5.26
C LEU A 483 -1.23 -20.62 3.87
N ILE A 484 -1.40 -19.66 2.97
CA ILE A 484 -1.74 -19.84 1.55
C ILE A 484 -0.89 -18.86 0.76
N ASP A 485 -0.15 -19.34 -0.23
CA ASP A 485 0.59 -18.47 -1.15
C ASP A 485 -0.24 -18.16 -2.41
N PRO A 486 0.03 -17.05 -3.12
CA PRO A 486 -0.53 -16.81 -4.44
C PRO A 486 0.18 -17.64 -5.51
N GLY A 487 1.43 -18.05 -5.27
CA GLY A 487 2.26 -18.71 -6.26
C GLY A 487 1.85 -20.17 -6.49
N ILE A 488 1.21 -20.45 -7.62
CA ILE A 488 0.78 -21.79 -7.98
C ILE A 488 1.94 -22.56 -8.60
N SER A 489 2.25 -23.71 -8.01
CA SER A 489 3.24 -24.64 -8.54
C SER A 489 2.90 -25.02 -9.98
N ALA A 490 3.92 -25.01 -10.84
CA ALA A 490 3.82 -25.21 -12.27
C ALA A 490 4.89 -26.20 -12.74
N ALA A 491 4.58 -26.90 -13.84
CA ALA A 491 5.37 -27.98 -14.45
C ALA A 491 5.19 -29.38 -13.85
N GLU A 492 4.16 -29.60 -13.04
CA GLU A 492 3.67 -30.94 -12.74
C GLU A 492 3.18 -31.64 -14.02
N PRO A 493 3.22 -32.98 -14.07
CA PRO A 493 2.57 -33.72 -15.13
C PRO A 493 1.08 -33.32 -15.24
N ARG A 494 0.63 -33.11 -16.48
CA ARG A 494 -0.74 -32.70 -16.77
C ARG A 494 -1.75 -33.64 -16.11
N GLY A 495 -2.71 -33.08 -15.38
CA GLY A 495 -3.75 -33.83 -14.68
C GLY A 495 -3.36 -34.30 -13.28
N THR A 496 -2.17 -33.96 -12.78
CA THR A 496 -1.73 -34.35 -11.43
C THR A 496 -1.85 -33.22 -10.39
N TYR A 497 -2.02 -31.97 -10.84
CA TYR A 497 -2.15 -30.82 -9.95
C TYR A 497 -3.27 -29.88 -10.43
N PRO A 498 -4.53 -30.13 -10.00
CA PRO A 498 -5.71 -29.39 -10.45
C PRO A 498 -5.63 -27.86 -10.36
N PRO A 499 -5.00 -27.25 -9.33
CA PRO A 499 -4.87 -25.79 -9.27
C PRO A 499 -4.15 -25.23 -10.50
N TYR A 500 -3.07 -25.86 -10.96
CA TYR A 500 -2.37 -25.42 -12.17
C TYR A 500 -3.16 -25.73 -13.45
N ASP A 501 -3.68 -26.96 -13.58
CA ASP A 501 -4.41 -27.40 -14.76
C ASP A 501 -5.66 -26.54 -15.05
N GLU A 502 -6.45 -26.23 -14.02
CA GLU A 502 -7.66 -25.42 -14.16
C GLU A 502 -7.35 -23.93 -14.38
N GLY A 503 -6.34 -23.38 -13.69
CA GLY A 503 -5.89 -22.00 -13.93
C GLY A 503 -5.40 -21.79 -15.36
N LEU A 504 -4.66 -22.78 -15.90
CA LEU A 504 -4.18 -22.76 -17.29
C LEU A 504 -5.34 -22.84 -18.28
N LYS A 505 -6.33 -23.70 -18.02
CA LYS A 505 -7.55 -23.84 -18.83
C LYS A 505 -8.40 -22.57 -18.83
N LEU A 506 -8.46 -21.85 -17.73
CA LEU A 506 -9.20 -20.57 -17.63
C LEU A 506 -8.41 -19.39 -18.22
N GLY A 507 -7.08 -19.54 -18.36
CA GLY A 507 -6.18 -18.52 -18.89
C GLY A 507 -6.00 -17.33 -17.96
N ILE A 508 -6.03 -17.58 -16.63
CA ILE A 508 -6.07 -16.56 -15.56
C ILE A 508 -4.72 -16.23 -14.95
N PHE A 509 -3.64 -16.89 -15.36
CA PHE A 509 -2.32 -16.55 -14.85
C PHE A 509 -1.81 -15.24 -15.47
N VAL A 510 -1.01 -14.49 -14.71
CA VAL A 510 -0.22 -13.35 -15.20
C VAL A 510 0.58 -13.81 -16.43
N LYS A 511 0.56 -13.03 -17.51
CA LYS A 511 1.20 -13.42 -18.77
C LYS A 511 2.49 -12.66 -19.00
N ASN A 512 3.48 -13.32 -19.58
CA ASN A 512 4.68 -12.67 -20.09
C ASN A 512 4.39 -11.94 -21.42
N SER A 513 5.41 -11.29 -21.99
CA SER A 513 5.33 -10.55 -23.27
C SER A 513 4.88 -11.41 -24.47
N SER A 514 5.06 -12.73 -24.41
CA SER A 514 4.63 -13.68 -25.44
C SER A 514 3.18 -14.17 -25.29
N GLY A 515 2.48 -13.73 -24.24
CA GLY A 515 1.11 -14.13 -23.94
C GLY A 515 0.97 -15.49 -23.25
N GLN A 516 2.09 -16.12 -22.86
CA GLN A 516 2.12 -17.35 -22.06
C GLN A 516 2.14 -17.02 -20.56
N PRO A 517 1.74 -17.94 -19.66
CA PRO A 517 1.92 -17.75 -18.23
C PRO A 517 3.34 -17.32 -17.88
N PHE A 518 3.47 -16.32 -17.02
CA PHE A 518 4.76 -15.88 -16.50
C PHE A 518 5.32 -16.95 -15.57
N ILE A 519 6.55 -17.40 -15.85
CA ILE A 519 7.23 -18.45 -15.09
C ILE A 519 8.27 -17.81 -14.17
N GLY A 520 8.19 -18.14 -12.88
CA GLY A 520 9.13 -17.71 -11.85
C GLY A 520 9.37 -18.80 -10.82
N LYS A 521 9.76 -18.42 -9.60
CA LYS A 521 10.13 -19.38 -8.55
C LYS A 521 9.78 -18.90 -7.15
N VAL A 522 9.14 -19.77 -6.37
CA VAL A 522 8.90 -19.58 -4.93
C VAL A 522 9.17 -20.91 -4.18
N TRP A 523 8.42 -21.21 -3.12
CA TRP A 523 8.68 -22.31 -2.18
C TRP A 523 8.54 -23.72 -2.75
N ASN A 524 7.71 -23.90 -3.77
CA ASN A 524 7.50 -25.18 -4.44
C ASN A 524 8.79 -25.68 -5.12
N PRO A 525 8.96 -27.00 -5.35
CA PRO A 525 10.22 -27.55 -5.87
C PRO A 525 10.45 -27.26 -7.36
N VAL A 526 9.39 -26.98 -8.12
CA VAL A 526 9.39 -26.77 -9.57
C VAL A 526 9.18 -25.28 -9.93
N ASP A 527 8.59 -24.97 -11.06
CA ASP A 527 8.37 -23.58 -11.49
C ASP A 527 7.11 -23.01 -10.83
N THR A 528 6.92 -21.69 -10.83
CA THR A 528 5.73 -21.05 -10.24
C THR A 528 5.06 -20.12 -11.24
N VAL A 529 3.72 -20.08 -11.22
CA VAL A 529 2.88 -19.12 -11.93
C VAL A 529 1.98 -18.37 -10.95
N TRP A 530 1.60 -17.14 -11.30
CA TRP A 530 0.78 -16.28 -10.43
C TRP A 530 -0.62 -16.10 -11.01
N PRO A 531 -1.70 -16.38 -10.25
CA PRO A 531 -3.04 -15.96 -10.60
C PRO A 531 -3.09 -14.43 -10.75
N ASP A 532 -3.83 -13.97 -11.76
CA ASP A 532 -4.19 -12.58 -11.92
C ASP A 532 -5.50 -12.33 -11.16
N PHE A 533 -5.41 -11.81 -9.94
CA PHE A 533 -6.56 -11.52 -9.10
C PHE A 533 -7.42 -10.35 -9.61
N THR A 534 -6.96 -9.64 -10.65
CA THR A 534 -7.77 -8.63 -11.35
C THR A 534 -8.63 -9.24 -12.46
N HIS A 535 -8.38 -10.50 -12.83
CA HIS A 535 -9.17 -11.19 -13.84
C HIS A 535 -10.50 -11.69 -13.25
N PRO A 536 -11.66 -11.43 -13.90
CA PRO A 536 -12.98 -11.72 -13.32
C PRO A 536 -13.25 -13.21 -13.05
N LYS A 537 -12.59 -14.11 -13.80
CA LYS A 537 -12.70 -15.57 -13.57
C LYS A 537 -11.86 -16.08 -12.40
N THR A 538 -10.96 -15.26 -11.85
CA THR A 538 -10.10 -15.67 -10.74
C THR A 538 -10.90 -15.85 -9.46
N VAL A 539 -12.00 -15.13 -9.29
CA VAL A 539 -12.92 -15.31 -8.15
C VAL A 539 -13.48 -16.74 -8.11
N ASP A 540 -14.06 -17.22 -9.21
CA ASP A 540 -14.63 -18.56 -9.31
C ASP A 540 -13.53 -19.64 -9.16
N TYR A 541 -12.38 -19.42 -9.80
CA TYR A 541 -11.22 -20.31 -9.68
C TYR A 541 -10.75 -20.46 -8.22
N TRP A 542 -10.56 -19.33 -7.53
CA TRP A 542 -10.08 -19.28 -6.15
C TRP A 542 -11.11 -19.87 -5.18
N LEU A 543 -12.41 -19.63 -5.43
CA LEU A 543 -13.50 -20.28 -4.73
C LEU A 543 -13.42 -21.80 -4.83
N ASP A 544 -13.28 -22.32 -6.05
CA ASP A 544 -13.21 -23.76 -6.28
C ASP A 544 -11.98 -24.40 -5.61
N GLN A 545 -10.82 -23.72 -5.66
CA GLN A 545 -9.59 -24.23 -5.04
C GLN A 545 -9.68 -24.23 -3.50
N LEU A 546 -10.11 -23.11 -2.90
CA LEU A 546 -10.25 -23.01 -1.45
C LEU A 546 -11.37 -23.92 -0.92
N LYS A 547 -12.47 -24.06 -1.66
CA LYS A 547 -13.55 -24.98 -1.28
C LYS A 547 -13.09 -26.44 -1.33
N SER A 548 -12.37 -26.83 -2.38
CA SER A 548 -11.76 -28.16 -2.49
C SER A 548 -10.79 -28.47 -1.35
N MET A 549 -10.03 -27.47 -0.88
CA MET A 549 -9.19 -27.60 0.31
C MET A 549 -10.02 -27.69 1.60
N HIS A 550 -11.05 -26.84 1.74
CA HIS A 550 -11.92 -26.78 2.91
C HIS A 550 -12.73 -28.08 3.10
N ASP A 551 -13.12 -28.73 2.01
CA ASP A 551 -13.78 -30.04 2.02
C ASP A 551 -12.87 -31.15 2.58
N LYS A 552 -11.54 -30.98 2.52
CA LYS A 552 -10.58 -31.92 3.12
C LYS A 552 -10.39 -31.63 4.61
N PHE A 553 -10.29 -30.37 5.01
CA PHE A 553 -10.20 -29.93 6.41
C PHE A 553 -10.79 -28.53 6.56
N GLN A 554 -11.68 -28.35 7.54
CA GLN A 554 -12.52 -27.15 7.66
C GLN A 554 -11.77 -26.00 8.33
N PHE A 555 -10.87 -25.32 7.61
CA PHE A 555 -10.13 -24.17 8.15
C PHE A 555 -11.02 -22.92 8.31
N ASP A 556 -10.65 -22.03 9.23
CA ASP A 556 -11.50 -20.93 9.69
C ASP A 556 -11.09 -19.55 9.16
N GLY A 557 -9.89 -19.43 8.63
CA GLY A 557 -9.36 -18.19 8.06
C GLY A 557 -8.21 -18.47 7.10
N ALA A 558 -7.72 -17.44 6.43
CA ALA A 558 -6.60 -17.56 5.49
C ALA A 558 -5.48 -16.58 5.87
N TRP A 559 -4.27 -17.09 5.99
CA TRP A 559 -3.07 -16.28 6.02
C TRP A 559 -2.49 -16.25 4.61
N ILE A 560 -2.66 -15.14 3.89
CA ILE A 560 -2.14 -14.96 2.53
C ILE A 560 -0.76 -14.28 2.59
N ASP A 561 0.27 -14.99 2.15
CA ASP A 561 1.67 -14.55 2.23
C ASP A 561 2.30 -14.44 0.83
N MET A 562 3.53 -13.92 0.72
CA MET A 562 4.28 -13.88 -0.55
C MET A 562 3.63 -13.05 -1.67
N ASN A 563 2.73 -12.13 -1.31
CA ASN A 563 1.78 -11.51 -2.22
C ASN A 563 2.09 -10.05 -2.60
N GLU A 564 3.36 -9.67 -2.59
CA GLU A 564 3.80 -8.40 -3.17
C GLU A 564 3.54 -8.26 -4.69
N PRO A 565 3.71 -9.28 -5.57
CA PRO A 565 4.08 -10.69 -5.38
C PRO A 565 5.59 -10.93 -5.30
N SER A 566 6.00 -11.77 -4.35
CA SER A 566 7.38 -12.19 -4.18
C SER A 566 7.80 -13.22 -5.23
N ASN A 567 9.05 -13.12 -5.68
CA ASN A 567 9.68 -14.06 -6.60
C ASN A 567 11.14 -14.23 -6.22
N PHE A 568 11.60 -15.48 -6.11
CA PHE A 568 12.99 -15.76 -5.79
C PHE A 568 13.93 -15.39 -6.94
N TRP A 569 13.41 -15.18 -8.14
CA TRP A 569 14.13 -14.54 -9.24
C TRP A 569 13.81 -13.05 -9.35
N SER A 570 14.72 -12.29 -9.95
CA SER A 570 14.42 -10.92 -10.36
C SER A 570 13.90 -10.95 -11.79
N GLY A 571 12.58 -10.94 -11.96
CA GLY A 571 11.93 -11.22 -13.23
C GLY A 571 11.85 -12.72 -13.49
N SER A 572 12.43 -13.18 -14.61
CA SER A 572 12.50 -14.61 -14.93
C SER A 572 13.87 -15.21 -14.59
N ALA A 573 14.06 -16.50 -14.84
CA ALA A 573 15.37 -17.18 -14.76
C ALA A 573 16.47 -16.49 -15.60
N HIS A 574 16.09 -15.66 -16.58
CA HIS A 574 17.00 -14.93 -17.47
C HIS A 574 16.85 -13.41 -17.33
N GLY A 575 16.19 -12.92 -16.27
CA GLY A 575 15.86 -11.51 -16.10
C GLY A 575 14.65 -11.07 -16.92
N CYS A 576 14.59 -9.79 -17.28
CA CYS A 576 13.52 -9.18 -18.06
C CYS A 576 14.04 -8.56 -19.36
N GLU A 577 13.12 -8.36 -20.31
CA GLU A 577 13.42 -7.73 -21.59
C GLU A 577 13.92 -6.29 -21.41
N ASN A 578 14.81 -5.85 -22.29
CA ASN A 578 15.28 -4.46 -22.28
C ASN A 578 14.23 -3.53 -22.94
N ASN A 579 13.24 -3.10 -22.15
CA ASN A 579 12.20 -2.15 -22.56
C ASN A 579 12.01 -1.06 -21.50
N SER A 580 11.22 -0.04 -21.83
CA SER A 580 11.04 1.12 -20.96
C SER A 580 10.19 0.87 -19.71
N LEU A 581 9.45 -0.24 -19.60
CA LEU A 581 8.72 -0.59 -18.38
C LEU A 581 9.63 -1.29 -17.37
N ASP A 582 10.47 -2.21 -17.84
CA ASP A 582 11.45 -2.91 -16.99
C ASP A 582 12.66 -2.02 -16.62
N TYR A 583 13.01 -1.08 -17.50
CA TYR A 583 14.09 -0.09 -17.33
C TYR A 583 13.55 1.32 -17.63
N PRO A 584 12.77 1.91 -16.71
CA PRO A 584 12.19 3.23 -16.92
C PRO A 584 13.23 4.34 -16.96
N PRO A 585 12.89 5.51 -17.53
CA PRO A 585 13.80 6.67 -17.54
C PRO A 585 14.10 7.23 -16.14
N TYR A 586 13.24 6.93 -15.16
CA TYR A 586 13.44 7.20 -13.75
C TYR A 586 13.08 5.94 -12.97
N THR A 587 14.00 5.44 -12.16
CA THR A 587 13.75 4.33 -11.24
C THR A 587 13.65 4.92 -9.84
N PRO A 588 12.51 4.79 -9.15
CA PRO A 588 12.40 5.14 -7.74
C PRO A 588 13.45 4.42 -6.91
N GLY A 589 13.69 4.86 -5.68
CA GLY A 589 14.70 4.30 -4.79
C GLY A 589 14.32 2.92 -4.27
N VAL A 590 14.13 1.93 -5.15
CA VAL A 590 13.73 0.55 -4.84
C VAL A 590 14.95 -0.31 -4.52
N LEU A 591 14.76 -1.29 -3.64
CA LEU A 591 15.78 -2.28 -3.33
C LEU A 591 16.26 -2.98 -4.61
N GLY A 592 17.57 -3.20 -4.72
CA GLY A 592 18.19 -3.82 -5.89
C GLY A 592 18.28 -2.94 -7.14
N GLY A 593 17.79 -1.69 -7.08
CA GLY A 593 17.92 -0.68 -8.14
C GLY A 593 17.15 -1.00 -9.43
N LYS A 594 16.23 -1.97 -9.39
CA LYS A 594 15.40 -2.39 -10.52
C LYS A 594 14.00 -2.71 -10.04
N LEU A 595 12.99 -2.29 -10.79
CA LEU A 595 11.59 -2.52 -10.43
C LEU A 595 11.24 -4.01 -10.30
N PHE A 596 11.79 -4.86 -11.17
CA PHE A 596 11.53 -6.31 -11.15
C PHE A 596 12.44 -7.09 -10.19
N PHE A 597 13.20 -6.41 -9.32
CA PHE A 597 14.03 -7.07 -8.33
C PHE A 597 13.13 -7.89 -7.38
N ARG A 598 13.38 -9.20 -7.31
CA ARG A 598 12.60 -10.17 -6.51
C ARG A 598 11.08 -10.13 -6.74
N THR A 599 10.64 -9.74 -7.94
CA THR A 599 9.24 -9.80 -8.37
C THR A 599 9.14 -10.16 -9.86
N LEU A 600 7.98 -9.97 -10.49
CA LEU A 600 7.74 -10.29 -11.91
C LEU A 600 8.29 -9.19 -12.84
N CYS A 601 8.40 -9.47 -14.14
CA CYS A 601 8.74 -8.40 -15.10
C CYS A 601 7.62 -7.37 -15.19
N MET A 602 7.97 -6.09 -15.27
CA MET A 602 7.03 -4.98 -15.28
C MET A 602 6.17 -4.94 -16.55
N ASN A 603 6.69 -5.45 -17.66
CA ASN A 603 5.95 -5.57 -18.92
C ASN A 603 4.93 -6.74 -18.96
N SER A 604 4.88 -7.57 -17.91
CA SER A 604 3.90 -8.67 -17.76
C SER A 604 2.47 -8.14 -17.76
N GLU A 605 1.54 -8.95 -18.22
CA GLU A 605 0.16 -8.55 -18.49
C GLU A 605 -0.82 -9.20 -17.52
N GLN A 606 -1.66 -8.34 -16.95
CA GLN A 606 -2.82 -8.67 -16.13
C GLN A 606 -4.07 -8.03 -16.75
N HIS A 607 -5.24 -8.44 -16.30
CA HIS A 607 -6.53 -7.99 -16.80
C HIS A 607 -6.74 -6.49 -16.58
N ALA A 608 -6.36 -5.98 -15.41
CA ALA A 608 -6.45 -4.55 -15.09
C ALA A 608 -5.34 -3.69 -15.72
N GLY A 609 -4.25 -4.27 -16.23
CA GLY A 609 -3.16 -3.50 -16.80
C GLY A 609 -1.82 -4.24 -16.82
N LYS A 610 -0.75 -3.51 -17.17
CA LYS A 610 0.61 -4.05 -17.08
C LYS A 610 1.03 -4.14 -15.62
N HIS A 611 1.87 -5.12 -15.28
CA HIS A 611 2.37 -5.29 -13.92
C HIS A 611 3.06 -4.01 -13.40
N TYR A 612 3.70 -3.23 -14.28
CA TYR A 612 4.19 -1.86 -14.01
C TYR A 612 3.19 -0.91 -13.33
N ASP A 613 1.90 -1.04 -13.66
CA ASP A 613 0.82 -0.20 -13.14
C ASP A 613 0.13 -0.83 -11.91
N VAL A 614 -0.02 -2.15 -11.91
CA VAL A 614 -0.85 -2.88 -10.93
C VAL A 614 -0.05 -3.65 -9.89
N HIS A 615 1.29 -3.60 -9.92
CA HIS A 615 2.16 -4.34 -8.99
C HIS A 615 1.78 -4.10 -7.52
N ASN A 616 1.67 -2.82 -7.11
CA ASN A 616 1.28 -2.45 -5.74
C ASN A 616 -0.16 -2.85 -5.36
N LEU A 617 -0.96 -3.35 -6.32
CA LEU A 617 -2.33 -3.80 -6.09
C LEU A 617 -2.42 -5.32 -5.90
N TYR A 618 -1.35 -6.09 -6.12
CA TYR A 618 -1.44 -7.56 -6.19
C TYR A 618 -2.03 -8.18 -4.92
N GLY A 619 -1.38 -7.99 -3.77
CA GLY A 619 -1.87 -8.47 -2.47
C GLY A 619 -3.20 -7.86 -2.06
N PHE A 620 -3.49 -6.62 -2.47
CA PHE A 620 -4.80 -6.01 -2.23
C PHE A 620 -5.90 -6.73 -3.01
N THR A 621 -5.68 -7.03 -4.30
CA THR A 621 -6.65 -7.75 -5.12
C THR A 621 -6.81 -9.21 -4.70
N GLU A 622 -5.75 -9.87 -4.25
CA GLU A 622 -5.84 -11.19 -3.62
C GLU A 622 -6.67 -11.14 -2.33
N ALA A 623 -6.46 -10.15 -1.47
CA ALA A 623 -7.23 -9.98 -0.24
C ALA A 623 -8.73 -9.76 -0.51
N ILE A 624 -9.08 -8.97 -1.53
CA ILE A 624 -10.47 -8.79 -1.98
C ILE A 624 -11.08 -10.14 -2.34
N VAL A 625 -10.42 -10.90 -3.23
CA VAL A 625 -10.92 -12.19 -3.71
C VAL A 625 -11.01 -13.20 -2.57
N THR A 626 -9.97 -13.31 -1.74
CA THR A 626 -9.91 -14.25 -0.62
C THR A 626 -10.95 -13.93 0.45
N SER A 627 -11.14 -12.65 0.78
CA SER A 627 -12.15 -12.23 1.75
C SER A 627 -13.56 -12.60 1.30
N PHE A 628 -13.88 -12.33 0.02
CA PHE A 628 -15.15 -12.76 -0.58
C PHE A 628 -15.30 -14.29 -0.55
N VAL A 629 -14.33 -15.03 -1.07
CA VAL A 629 -14.38 -16.49 -1.13
C VAL A 629 -14.52 -17.13 0.25
N MET A 630 -13.80 -16.64 1.26
CA MET A 630 -13.90 -17.14 2.62
C MET A 630 -15.28 -16.88 3.24
N SER A 631 -15.91 -15.75 2.89
CA SER A 631 -17.28 -15.47 3.32
C SER A 631 -18.30 -16.42 2.69
N GLU A 632 -18.11 -16.81 1.42
CA GLU A 632 -18.96 -17.77 0.71
C GLU A 632 -18.77 -19.21 1.22
N ILE A 633 -17.53 -19.64 1.45
CA ILE A 633 -17.24 -21.00 1.94
C ILE A 633 -17.77 -21.21 3.35
N ARG A 634 -17.61 -20.22 4.23
CA ARG A 634 -17.95 -20.35 5.65
C ARG A 634 -19.34 -19.85 6.01
N GLU A 635 -19.95 -19.00 5.18
CA GLU A 635 -21.19 -18.26 5.50
C GLU A 635 -21.05 -17.47 6.84
N ARG A 636 -19.86 -16.94 7.09
CA ARG A 636 -19.48 -16.20 8.31
C ARG A 636 -18.57 -15.02 7.94
N ARG A 637 -18.29 -14.16 8.92
CA ARG A 637 -17.27 -13.10 8.76
C ARG A 637 -15.94 -13.73 8.34
N PRO A 638 -15.31 -13.29 7.25
CA PRO A 638 -14.00 -13.80 6.85
C PRO A 638 -12.93 -13.35 7.85
N PHE A 639 -11.90 -14.17 8.00
CA PHE A 639 -10.68 -13.81 8.69
C PHE A 639 -9.53 -14.02 7.72
N VAL A 640 -9.01 -12.93 7.18
CA VAL A 640 -7.91 -12.92 6.22
C VAL A 640 -6.80 -12.03 6.77
N ILE A 641 -5.58 -12.53 6.79
CA ILE A 641 -4.39 -11.81 7.23
C ILE A 641 -3.39 -11.81 6.08
N SER A 642 -3.02 -10.62 5.60
CA SER A 642 -2.19 -10.43 4.38
C SER A 642 -0.88 -9.73 4.66
N ARG A 643 0.18 -10.12 3.95
CA ARG A 643 1.48 -9.44 4.03
C ARG A 643 1.43 -8.12 3.27
N SER A 644 1.25 -8.21 1.97
CA SER A 644 1.19 -7.05 1.09
C SER A 644 -0.16 -6.34 1.17
N THR A 645 -0.12 -5.02 1.05
CA THR A 645 -1.28 -4.13 1.23
C THR A 645 -1.22 -2.91 0.32
N PHE A 646 -2.38 -2.36 -0.01
CA PHE A 646 -2.55 -1.03 -0.64
C PHE A 646 -3.61 -0.23 0.12
N SER A 647 -3.75 1.08 -0.17
CA SER A 647 -4.83 1.90 0.39
C SER A 647 -6.21 1.27 0.15
N GLY A 648 -6.94 0.98 1.24
CA GLY A 648 -8.24 0.29 1.21
C GLY A 648 -8.20 -1.16 1.71
N HIS A 649 -7.00 -1.72 1.94
CA HIS A 649 -6.81 -3.10 2.38
C HIS A 649 -7.60 -3.49 3.63
N GLY A 650 -7.65 -2.59 4.62
CA GLY A 650 -8.38 -2.80 5.87
C GLY A 650 -9.87 -3.10 5.69
N HIS A 651 -10.46 -2.75 4.54
CA HIS A 651 -11.85 -3.11 4.24
C HIS A 651 -12.07 -4.62 4.02
N TYR A 652 -11.01 -5.37 3.69
CA TYR A 652 -11.11 -6.78 3.30
C TYR A 652 -10.31 -7.73 4.20
N ALA A 653 -9.18 -7.28 4.75
CA ALA A 653 -8.26 -8.13 5.50
C ALA A 653 -7.46 -7.37 6.56
N GLY A 654 -6.93 -8.11 7.53
CA GLY A 654 -5.89 -7.63 8.44
C GLY A 654 -4.49 -7.76 7.85
N HIS A 655 -3.49 -7.36 8.63
CA HIS A 655 -2.08 -7.32 8.24
C HIS A 655 -1.17 -7.51 9.46
N TRP A 656 0.02 -8.08 9.25
CA TRP A 656 1.11 -8.17 10.24
C TRP A 656 2.38 -7.56 9.65
N SER A 657 3.27 -7.05 10.51
CA SER A 657 4.47 -6.29 10.11
C SER A 657 5.60 -7.11 9.45
N GLY A 658 5.28 -8.30 8.92
CA GLY A 658 6.25 -9.20 8.29
C GLY A 658 7.32 -9.74 9.23
N ASP A 659 8.51 -9.95 8.66
CA ASP A 659 9.58 -10.78 9.21
C ASP A 659 10.49 -10.01 10.16
N ILE A 660 9.93 -9.53 11.28
CA ILE A 660 10.70 -8.80 12.29
C ILE A 660 11.64 -9.73 13.08
N ALA A 661 12.80 -9.19 13.52
CA ALA A 661 13.75 -9.98 14.29
C ALA A 661 13.38 -10.04 15.80
N SER A 662 13.84 -11.07 16.50
CA SER A 662 13.65 -11.21 17.95
C SER A 662 14.65 -10.35 18.74
N THR A 663 14.53 -9.02 18.62
CA THR A 663 15.38 -8.07 19.34
C THR A 663 14.53 -7.05 20.12
N TRP A 664 15.12 -6.44 21.15
CA TRP A 664 14.50 -5.30 21.85
C TRP A 664 14.20 -4.14 20.91
N TYR A 665 15.00 -3.98 19.85
CA TYR A 665 14.84 -2.94 18.87
C TYR A 665 13.60 -3.15 18.00
N ASP A 666 13.41 -4.35 17.47
CA ASP A 666 12.21 -4.74 16.72
C ASP A 666 10.96 -4.65 17.57
N MET A 667 11.02 -5.09 18.83
CA MET A 667 9.91 -4.93 19.77
C MET A 667 9.55 -3.45 19.98
N LYS A 668 10.54 -2.55 20.09
CA LYS A 668 10.28 -1.11 20.17
C LYS A 668 9.66 -0.55 18.89
N ARG A 669 10.12 -1.03 17.73
CA ARG A 669 9.68 -0.55 16.40
C ARG A 669 8.32 -1.10 15.98
N SER A 670 7.83 -2.16 16.60
CA SER A 670 6.47 -2.66 16.35
C SER A 670 5.39 -1.66 16.81
N VAL A 671 5.64 -0.84 17.83
CA VAL A 671 4.68 0.18 18.33
C VAL A 671 4.35 1.25 17.27
N PRO A 672 5.34 1.97 16.69
CA PRO A 672 5.05 2.90 15.59
C PRO A 672 4.53 2.18 14.34
N GLY A 673 4.98 0.95 14.04
CA GLY A 673 4.46 0.15 12.94
C GLY A 673 2.96 -0.16 13.07
N ALA A 674 2.52 -0.62 14.25
CA ALA A 674 1.10 -0.86 14.54
C ALA A 674 0.27 0.44 14.52
N SER A 675 0.84 1.55 14.98
CA SER A 675 0.19 2.86 14.92
C SER A 675 0.04 3.36 13.48
N LEU A 676 1.07 3.15 12.63
CA LEU A 676 1.01 3.44 11.20
C LEU A 676 -0.04 2.58 10.49
N ASN A 677 -0.14 1.30 10.86
CA ASN A 677 -1.19 0.40 10.39
C ASN A 677 -2.60 0.92 10.70
N SER A 678 -2.78 1.49 11.90
CA SER A 678 -4.07 2.07 12.32
C SER A 678 -4.42 3.37 11.58
N LEU A 679 -3.43 4.08 11.03
CA LEU A 679 -3.66 5.28 10.21
C LEU A 679 -4.04 4.94 8.76
N ARG A 680 -3.66 3.75 8.26
CA ARG A 680 -3.76 3.39 6.85
C ARG A 680 -4.87 2.40 6.51
N ASN A 681 -5.35 1.63 7.49
CA ASN A 681 -6.30 0.52 7.32
C ASN A 681 -7.59 0.70 8.11
#